data_AF-A0A4S9M8B3-F1
#
_entry.id   AF-A0A4S9M8B3-F1
#
_cell.length_a   1.000
_cell.length_b   1.000
_cell.length_c   1.000
_cell.angle_alpha   90.00
_cell.angle_beta   90.00
_cell.angle_gamma   90.00
#
_symmetry.space_group_name_H-M   'P 1'
#
loop_
_entity.id
_entity.type
_entity.pdbx_description
1 polymer ?
#
loop_
_entity_poly.entity_id
_entity_poly.type
_entity_poly.pdbx_seq_one_letter_code
_entity_poly.pdbx_strand_id
1 'polypeptide(L)'
;MASRSNRFFRALGYASAAGAVGAGGLYTIYRPREIPGSEAAAVPPPTYGEGGVFNPPNFPEIKSRAAQIADLKASAGAVTGALKDAGNKVAKAVTGSSGDVQADNQGSKGEEYDLLVIGAGATGTGIALDAATRGLKVAMVERDDFASGTSSKSTKLVHGGVRYLEKAVWELDYNQYKLVKEALRERRFFLDTAPHLSSWLPIMIPINKWWQAPYFWAGTKFYDFLAGSENIESSYFMTKSKALNAFPMLKKDNLVGALVYYAADGAHNDSRMNVSLGMTAALYGATVVNHIEVTSLTKDENGRLNGARVRDLVADANGSSDEFNIRAKGVINATGPFTDSIRKMDDQKVAEIVAPSSGVHVILPGYYAPKNMGMIDPHTSDGRVIFFLPWQGNTIAGTTDTPCDINQNPIAGEEEIDWILSEVKNYLQPEITVRRGDVLAAWSGIRPLVRDPNKAKSEGLVRNHLVTTSDSGLITCSGGKWTTYRQMAEETVDEAIKEFKLTTGPLPNPPRVSGSSRFNDAATLDGSCQTHQVRLVGAHGWSKTLFINLIQHYGIETEVAQHLAESYGDRAWQVAALCAPTEQRFPVRGTRISELYPFVDGEVRYAMRHEYAETAVDVIARRTRLAFLNAQAALEALPKVIDMMTEEYKWSKSRQDKEWKDAVQYLGSMGLPKGKLSLTRSDVESGKVGKYTDEEYNLYARHDKPQEPLETDSKFAHGENPTIEADSPVNK
;
A
#
# COMPACT_ATOMS: atom_id res chain seq x y z
N MET A 1 76.18 2.84 -5.45
CA MET A 1 75.03 3.51 -4.79
C MET A 1 73.69 3.36 -5.52
N ALA A 2 73.64 2.92 -6.79
CA ALA A 2 72.38 2.87 -7.56
C ALA A 2 71.38 1.75 -7.18
N SER A 3 71.80 0.62 -6.60
CA SER A 3 70.87 -0.50 -6.32
C SER A 3 70.08 -0.37 -4.99
N ARG A 4 70.57 0.42 -4.03
CA ARG A 4 69.85 0.72 -2.78
C ARG A 4 68.71 1.72 -2.96
N SER A 5 68.89 2.68 -3.87
CA SER A 5 67.87 3.68 -4.23
C SER A 5 66.59 3.03 -4.78
N ASN A 6 66.74 2.07 -5.71
CA ASN A 6 65.59 1.39 -6.35
C ASN A 6 64.74 0.54 -5.39
N ARG A 7 65.32 -0.01 -4.32
CA ARG A 7 64.53 -0.75 -3.30
C ARG A 7 63.72 0.19 -2.41
N PHE A 8 64.28 1.34 -2.08
CA PHE A 8 63.60 2.35 -1.28
C PHE A 8 62.40 2.94 -2.03
N PHE A 9 62.58 3.30 -3.32
CA PHE A 9 61.47 3.79 -4.15
C PHE A 9 60.37 2.75 -4.40
N ARG A 10 60.71 1.46 -4.51
CA ARG A 10 59.71 0.39 -4.58
C ARG A 10 58.94 0.22 -3.27
N ALA A 11 59.63 0.22 -2.13
CA ALA A 11 58.99 0.15 -0.82
C ALA A 11 58.08 1.36 -0.56
N LEU A 12 58.52 2.56 -0.94
CA LEU A 12 57.70 3.76 -0.89
C LEU A 12 56.49 3.65 -1.83
N GLY A 13 56.67 3.14 -3.04
CA GLY A 13 55.58 2.88 -3.99
C GLY A 13 54.54 1.89 -3.47
N TYR A 14 54.97 0.80 -2.83
CA TYR A 14 54.06 -0.16 -2.18
C TYR A 14 53.35 0.43 -0.96
N ALA A 15 54.05 1.23 -0.14
CA ALA A 15 53.45 1.90 1.01
C ALA A 15 52.44 2.98 0.59
N SER A 16 52.74 3.75 -0.46
CA SER A 16 51.82 4.73 -1.05
C SER A 16 50.62 4.05 -1.70
N ALA A 17 50.82 2.93 -2.40
CA ALA A 17 49.74 2.15 -2.98
C ALA A 17 48.85 1.52 -1.89
N ALA A 18 49.44 0.95 -0.84
CA ALA A 18 48.70 0.42 0.31
C ALA A 18 47.96 1.54 1.08
N GLY A 19 48.58 2.71 1.20
CA GLY A 19 47.98 3.90 1.79
C GLY A 19 46.82 4.43 0.95
N ALA A 20 46.94 4.47 -0.38
CA ALA A 20 45.87 4.89 -1.29
C ALA A 20 44.72 3.87 -1.34
N VAL A 21 45.02 2.57 -1.32
CA VAL A 21 44.01 1.50 -1.23
C VAL A 21 43.33 1.52 0.14
N GLY A 22 44.08 1.75 1.22
CA GLY A 22 43.56 1.86 2.58
C GLY A 22 42.70 3.11 2.79
N ALA A 23 43.16 4.27 2.32
CA ALA A 23 42.41 5.53 2.35
C ALA A 23 41.20 5.48 1.42
N GLY A 24 41.34 4.88 0.23
CA GLY A 24 40.23 4.61 -0.68
C GLY A 24 39.20 3.68 -0.04
N GLY A 25 39.63 2.59 0.59
CA GLY A 25 38.76 1.67 1.33
C GLY A 25 38.03 2.35 2.49
N LEU A 26 38.75 3.13 3.30
CA LEU A 26 38.16 3.93 4.39
C LEU A 26 37.17 4.97 3.87
N TYR A 27 37.48 5.66 2.77
CA TYR A 27 36.58 6.60 2.13
C TYR A 27 35.31 5.90 1.62
N THR A 28 35.42 4.73 0.99
CA THR A 28 34.24 3.99 0.53
C THR A 28 33.36 3.49 1.69
N ILE A 29 33.98 3.17 2.84
CA ILE A 29 33.29 2.74 4.06
C ILE A 29 32.62 3.93 4.77
N TYR A 30 33.30 5.07 4.88
CA TYR A 30 32.85 6.24 5.66
C TYR A 30 32.26 7.38 4.84
N ARG A 31 32.15 7.26 3.51
CA ARG A 31 31.52 8.32 2.69
C ARG A 31 30.11 8.61 3.24
N PRO A 32 29.74 9.88 3.45
CA PRO A 32 28.38 10.24 3.78
C PRO A 32 27.46 9.68 2.70
N ARG A 33 26.53 8.81 3.09
CA ARG A 33 25.48 8.33 2.19
C ARG A 33 24.30 9.28 2.36
N GLU A 34 23.68 9.69 1.26
CA GLU A 34 22.44 10.44 1.32
C GLU A 34 21.39 9.56 1.99
N ILE A 35 20.91 9.98 3.16
CA ILE A 35 19.86 9.29 3.91
C ILE A 35 18.56 10.04 3.61
N PRO A 36 17.61 9.44 2.86
CA PRO A 36 16.32 10.07 2.61
C PRO A 36 15.64 10.53 3.91
N GLY A 37 15.15 11.78 3.92
CA GLY A 37 14.48 12.39 5.07
C GLY A 37 15.36 13.03 6.15
N SER A 38 16.68 13.06 5.96
CA SER A 38 17.59 13.88 6.80
C SER A 38 17.67 15.33 6.35
N GLU A 39 17.19 15.64 5.15
CA GLU A 39 17.11 16.99 4.58
C GLU A 39 16.05 17.84 5.29
N ALA A 40 16.19 19.17 5.20
CA ALA A 40 15.17 20.09 5.67
C ALA A 40 13.90 19.93 4.82
N ALA A 41 12.72 19.96 5.47
CA ALA A 41 11.44 19.86 4.79
C ALA A 41 11.31 20.95 3.71
N ALA A 42 10.92 20.57 2.48
CA ALA A 42 10.75 21.54 1.38
C ALA A 42 9.45 22.35 1.50
N VAL A 43 8.49 21.90 2.32
CA VAL A 43 7.24 22.62 2.56
C VAL A 43 7.47 23.71 3.62
N PRO A 44 7.06 24.97 3.38
CA PRO A 44 7.23 26.03 4.35
C PRO A 44 6.50 25.68 5.66
N PRO A 45 7.10 25.97 6.82
CA PRO A 45 6.44 25.76 8.10
C PRO A 45 5.16 26.59 8.18
N PRO A 46 4.20 26.20 9.03
CA PRO A 46 3.00 27.01 9.24
C PRO A 46 3.37 28.44 9.63
N THR A 47 2.55 29.39 9.19
CA THR A 47 2.79 30.82 9.40
C THR A 47 1.74 31.39 10.34
N TYR A 48 2.08 32.48 11.04
CA TYR A 48 1.12 33.24 11.83
C TYR A 48 0.74 34.49 11.04
N GLY A 49 -0.54 34.64 10.72
CA GLY A 49 -1.09 35.84 10.07
C GLY A 49 -1.24 37.02 11.03
N GLU A 50 -1.75 38.14 10.53
CA GLU A 50 -2.10 39.30 11.37
C GLU A 50 -3.05 38.87 12.51
N GLY A 51 -2.74 39.29 13.74
CA GLY A 51 -3.47 38.88 14.94
C GLY A 51 -3.06 37.53 15.55
N GLY A 52 -1.99 36.88 15.04
CA GLY A 52 -1.48 35.62 15.59
C GLY A 52 -2.29 34.39 15.16
N VAL A 53 -3.09 34.50 14.10
CA VAL A 53 -3.87 33.39 13.55
C VAL A 53 -2.94 32.37 12.90
N PHE A 54 -2.98 31.13 13.38
CA PHE A 54 -2.21 30.02 12.83
C PHE A 54 -2.74 29.62 11.45
N ASN A 55 -1.90 29.69 10.43
CA ASN A 55 -2.19 29.29 9.06
C ASN A 55 -1.37 28.04 8.69
N PRO A 56 -2.02 26.86 8.55
CA PRO A 56 -1.34 25.65 8.09
C PRO A 56 -0.86 25.78 6.63
N PRO A 57 0.09 24.93 6.18
CA PRO A 57 0.47 24.85 4.78
C PRO A 57 -0.74 24.60 3.87
N ASN A 58 -0.83 25.34 2.77
CA ASN A 58 -1.86 25.16 1.77
C ASN A 58 -1.35 24.25 0.64
N PHE A 59 -2.18 23.31 0.20
CA PHE A 59 -1.83 22.33 -0.81
C PHE A 59 -2.81 22.40 -1.98
N PRO A 60 -2.40 21.99 -3.20
CA PRO A 60 -3.30 22.01 -4.34
C PRO A 60 -4.51 21.10 -4.11
N GLU A 61 -5.69 21.57 -4.49
CA GLU A 61 -6.92 20.80 -4.40
C GLU A 61 -7.05 19.85 -5.59
N ILE A 62 -7.50 18.63 -5.31
CA ILE A 62 -7.85 17.65 -6.33
C ILE A 62 -9.34 17.81 -6.65
N LYS A 63 -9.71 17.69 -7.93
CA LYS A 63 -11.13 17.73 -8.35
C LYS A 63 -11.95 16.71 -7.56
N SER A 64 -13.10 17.12 -7.03
CA SER A 64 -14.02 16.21 -6.34
C SER A 64 -14.43 15.01 -7.22
N ARG A 65 -14.77 13.88 -6.59
CA ARG A 65 -15.25 12.68 -7.30
C ARG A 65 -16.38 12.99 -8.28
N ALA A 66 -17.35 13.82 -7.85
CA ALA A 66 -18.48 14.22 -8.70
C ALA A 66 -18.05 15.03 -9.93
N ALA A 67 -17.09 15.94 -9.79
CA ALA A 67 -16.54 16.69 -10.93
C ALA A 67 -15.79 15.77 -11.90
N GLN A 68 -15.05 14.80 -11.39
CA GLN A 68 -14.37 13.80 -12.21
C GLN A 68 -15.35 12.89 -12.96
N ILE A 69 -16.45 12.48 -12.34
CA ILE A 69 -17.53 11.73 -13.02
C ILE A 69 -18.19 12.59 -14.11
N ALA A 70 -18.37 13.89 -13.88
CA ALA A 70 -18.87 14.79 -14.91
C ALA A 70 -17.93 14.87 -16.11
N ASP A 71 -16.61 14.92 -15.89
CA ASP A 71 -15.60 14.87 -16.96
C ASP A 71 -15.67 13.54 -17.74
N LEU A 72 -15.85 12.40 -17.04
CA LEU A 72 -16.05 11.10 -17.68
C LEU A 72 -17.31 11.08 -18.56
N LYS A 73 -18.44 11.59 -18.07
CA LYS A 73 -19.71 11.67 -18.81
C LYS A 73 -19.64 12.63 -20.00
N ALA A 74 -18.88 13.71 -19.88
CA ALA A 74 -18.64 14.66 -20.97
C ALA A 74 -17.96 13.95 -22.16
N SER A 75 -16.97 13.08 -21.89
CA SER A 75 -16.30 12.29 -22.94
C SER A 75 -17.25 11.44 -23.81
N ALA A 76 -18.39 11.01 -23.26
CA ALA A 76 -19.42 10.27 -23.98
C ALA A 76 -20.33 11.13 -24.88
N GLY A 77 -20.26 12.46 -24.78
CA GLY A 77 -21.18 13.39 -25.45
C GLY A 77 -22.57 13.49 -24.80
N ALA A 78 -22.77 12.90 -23.62
CA ALA A 78 -24.08 12.83 -22.96
C ALA A 78 -24.57 14.21 -22.44
N VAL A 79 -23.64 15.07 -22.01
CA VAL A 79 -23.97 16.39 -21.42
C VAL A 79 -24.24 17.45 -22.52
N THR A 80 -23.58 17.33 -23.67
CA THR A 80 -23.75 18.29 -24.77
C THR A 80 -25.07 18.12 -25.53
N GLY A 81 -25.68 16.92 -25.54
CA GLY A 81 -26.99 16.69 -26.13
C GLY A 81 -28.13 17.41 -25.39
N ALA A 82 -28.18 17.29 -24.06
CA ALA A 82 -29.23 17.90 -23.25
C ALA A 82 -29.14 19.45 -23.20
N LEU A 83 -27.92 19.99 -23.17
CA LEU A 83 -27.69 21.44 -23.23
C LEU A 83 -27.95 22.02 -24.63
N LYS A 84 -27.61 21.29 -25.70
CA LYS A 84 -27.97 21.69 -27.08
C LYS A 84 -29.47 21.63 -27.33
N ASP A 85 -30.18 20.63 -26.79
CA ASP A 85 -31.64 20.53 -26.91
C ASP A 85 -32.36 21.62 -26.11
N ALA A 86 -31.86 21.97 -24.92
CA ALA A 86 -32.37 23.09 -24.15
C ALA A 86 -32.10 24.44 -24.86
N GLY A 87 -30.89 24.63 -25.39
CA GLY A 87 -30.52 25.81 -26.18
C GLY A 87 -31.35 25.96 -27.45
N ASN A 88 -31.61 24.86 -28.17
CA ASN A 88 -32.46 24.86 -29.36
C ASN A 88 -33.93 25.11 -29.03
N LYS A 89 -34.45 24.62 -27.89
CA LYS A 89 -35.82 24.94 -27.44
C LYS A 89 -35.97 26.42 -27.06
N VAL A 90 -34.96 27.00 -26.42
CA VAL A 90 -34.95 28.43 -26.08
C VAL A 90 -34.80 29.29 -27.33
N ALA A 91 -33.91 28.94 -28.26
CA ALA A 91 -33.78 29.65 -29.54
C ALA A 91 -35.08 29.57 -30.36
N LYS A 92 -35.72 28.41 -30.43
CA LYS A 92 -37.00 28.21 -31.12
C LYS A 92 -38.18 28.98 -30.49
N ALA A 93 -38.13 29.23 -29.18
CA ALA A 93 -39.12 30.04 -28.47
C ALA A 93 -38.89 31.56 -28.65
N VAL A 94 -37.66 31.99 -28.96
CA VAL A 94 -37.29 33.40 -29.04
C VAL A 94 -37.30 33.95 -30.47
N THR A 95 -36.94 33.16 -31.49
CA THR A 95 -36.71 33.72 -32.84
C THR A 95 -37.72 33.32 -33.92
N GLY A 96 -38.61 32.35 -33.67
CA GLY A 96 -39.75 32.06 -34.56
C GLY A 96 -39.43 31.66 -36.01
N SER A 97 -38.17 31.52 -36.41
CA SER A 97 -37.77 31.22 -37.79
C SER A 97 -37.21 29.81 -37.95
N SER A 98 -37.83 29.05 -38.84
CA SER A 98 -37.29 27.81 -39.42
C SER A 98 -36.15 28.13 -40.38
N GLY A 99 -34.92 28.14 -39.87
CA GLY A 99 -33.71 28.08 -40.68
C GLY A 99 -33.04 26.72 -40.48
N ASP A 100 -33.00 25.90 -41.53
CA ASP A 100 -32.20 24.69 -41.57
C ASP A 100 -30.72 25.07 -41.49
N VAL A 101 -30.18 25.08 -40.27
CA VAL A 101 -28.73 25.03 -40.07
C VAL A 101 -28.34 23.61 -40.36
N GLN A 102 -27.81 23.39 -41.56
CA GLN A 102 -27.06 22.20 -41.92
C GLN A 102 -25.94 22.04 -40.90
N ALA A 103 -26.19 21.23 -39.87
CA ALA A 103 -25.23 20.95 -38.83
C ALA A 103 -24.13 20.09 -39.43
N ASP A 104 -22.99 20.72 -39.67
CA ASP A 104 -21.74 20.00 -39.93
C ASP A 104 -21.57 18.95 -38.83
N ASN A 105 -21.59 17.69 -39.26
CA ASN A 105 -21.44 16.50 -38.43
C ASN A 105 -19.95 16.31 -38.05
N GLN A 106 -19.30 17.39 -37.59
CA GLN A 106 -17.99 17.31 -36.98
C GLN A 106 -18.17 16.99 -35.51
N GLY A 107 -18.05 15.69 -35.20
CA GLY A 107 -18.22 15.11 -33.88
C GLY A 107 -17.40 15.79 -32.78
N SER A 108 -17.78 15.49 -31.54
CA SER A 108 -17.22 15.93 -30.25
C SER A 108 -15.72 15.57 -30.05
N LYS A 109 -14.85 15.96 -30.98
CA LYS A 109 -13.41 15.60 -30.99
C LYS A 109 -12.59 16.25 -29.87
N GLY A 110 -13.16 17.16 -29.07
CA GLY A 110 -12.45 17.88 -28.02
C GLY A 110 -12.47 17.23 -26.63
N GLU A 111 -13.31 16.22 -26.37
CA GLU A 111 -13.54 15.71 -25.01
C GLU A 111 -13.10 14.26 -24.78
N GLU A 112 -12.67 13.55 -25.83
CA GLU A 112 -12.19 12.16 -25.75
C GLU A 112 -10.87 12.04 -24.93
N TYR A 113 -10.70 10.95 -24.20
CA TYR A 113 -9.46 10.64 -23.49
C TYR A 113 -8.44 9.98 -24.42
N ASP A 114 -7.15 10.18 -24.16
CA ASP A 114 -6.09 9.47 -24.90
C ASP A 114 -6.00 8.02 -24.41
N LEU A 115 -6.08 7.81 -23.10
CA LEU A 115 -6.00 6.48 -22.48
C LEU A 115 -7.08 6.30 -21.40
N LEU A 116 -7.73 5.14 -21.42
CA LEU A 116 -8.57 4.62 -20.35
C LEU A 116 -7.87 3.44 -19.68
N VAL A 117 -7.51 3.59 -18.41
CA VAL A 117 -6.90 2.54 -17.58
C VAL A 117 -7.99 1.88 -16.74
N ILE A 118 -8.12 0.55 -16.86
CA ILE A 118 -9.07 -0.26 -16.11
C ILE A 118 -8.33 -0.96 -14.97
N GLY A 119 -8.72 -0.65 -13.74
CA GLY A 119 -8.12 -1.14 -12.51
C GLY A 119 -7.14 -0.12 -11.91
N ALA A 120 -7.26 0.13 -10.61
CA ALA A 120 -6.43 1.06 -9.86
C ALA A 120 -5.69 0.37 -8.70
N GLY A 121 -5.14 -0.81 -8.99
CA GLY A 121 -4.03 -1.38 -8.23
C GLY A 121 -2.70 -0.71 -8.58
N ALA A 122 -1.60 -1.21 -8.03
CA ALA A 122 -0.25 -0.63 -8.20
C ALA A 122 0.15 -0.44 -9.67
N THR A 123 -0.23 -1.40 -10.52
CA THR A 123 0.02 -1.34 -11.97
C THR A 123 -0.77 -0.22 -12.62
N GLY A 124 -2.08 -0.13 -12.38
CA GLY A 124 -2.94 0.87 -12.99
C GLY A 124 -2.67 2.30 -12.51
N THR A 125 -2.45 2.49 -11.20
CA THR A 125 -2.09 3.82 -10.65
C THR A 125 -0.72 4.28 -11.15
N GLY A 126 0.23 3.35 -11.30
CA GLY A 126 1.54 3.63 -11.91
C GLY A 126 1.40 4.06 -13.37
N ILE A 127 0.62 3.34 -14.18
CA ILE A 127 0.36 3.66 -15.60
C ILE A 127 -0.31 5.03 -15.72
N ALA A 128 -1.32 5.30 -14.90
CA ALA A 128 -2.04 6.57 -14.91
C ALA A 128 -1.13 7.75 -14.55
N LEU A 129 -0.26 7.59 -13.54
CA LEU A 129 0.71 8.60 -13.16
C LEU A 129 1.73 8.85 -14.28
N ASP A 130 2.32 7.79 -14.83
CA ASP A 130 3.31 7.92 -15.90
C ASP A 130 2.72 8.60 -17.13
N ALA A 131 1.58 8.13 -17.62
CA ALA A 131 0.89 8.73 -18.77
C ALA A 131 0.50 10.19 -18.53
N ALA A 132 0.00 10.55 -17.34
CA ALA A 132 -0.31 11.93 -16.99
C ALA A 132 0.95 12.82 -16.99
N THR A 133 2.07 12.33 -16.44
CA THR A 133 3.33 13.10 -16.41
C THR A 133 3.97 13.30 -17.78
N ARG A 134 3.59 12.48 -18.78
CA ARG A 134 3.98 12.64 -20.19
C ARG A 134 3.03 13.56 -20.99
N GLY A 135 2.04 14.16 -20.33
CA GLY A 135 1.10 15.11 -20.91
C GLY A 135 -0.11 14.49 -21.61
N LEU A 136 -0.39 13.19 -21.39
CA LEU A 136 -1.56 12.51 -21.97
C LEU A 136 -2.82 12.78 -21.15
N LYS A 137 -3.99 12.84 -21.81
CA LYS A 137 -5.28 12.92 -21.13
C LYS A 137 -5.75 11.53 -20.73
N VAL A 138 -5.65 11.21 -19.43
CA VAL A 138 -5.91 9.86 -18.90
C VAL A 138 -7.16 9.80 -18.04
N ALA A 139 -7.95 8.74 -18.21
CA ALA A 139 -8.99 8.31 -17.30
C ALA A 139 -8.60 6.97 -16.65
N MET A 140 -8.82 6.82 -15.36
CA MET A 140 -8.62 5.58 -14.61
C MET A 140 -9.88 5.26 -13.81
N VAL A 141 -10.40 4.05 -14.00
CA VAL A 141 -11.60 3.56 -13.30
C VAL A 141 -11.29 2.30 -12.50
N GLU A 142 -11.84 2.21 -11.30
CA GLU A 142 -11.70 1.06 -10.40
C GLU A 142 -13.07 0.64 -9.89
N ARG A 143 -13.37 -0.65 -9.98
CA ARG A 143 -14.67 -1.20 -9.56
C ARG A 143 -14.90 -1.05 -8.07
N ASP A 144 -13.87 -1.32 -7.28
CA ASP A 144 -13.91 -1.25 -5.82
C ASP A 144 -13.23 0.06 -5.36
N ASP A 145 -12.47 0.03 -4.26
CA ASP A 145 -11.58 1.15 -3.88
C ASP A 145 -10.16 0.98 -4.41
N PHE A 146 -9.39 2.07 -4.42
CA PHE A 146 -7.97 2.05 -4.73
C PHE A 146 -7.24 1.01 -3.87
N ALA A 147 -6.44 0.16 -4.51
CA ALA A 147 -5.69 -0.94 -3.90
C ALA A 147 -6.52 -2.07 -3.26
N SER A 148 -7.84 -2.11 -3.44
CA SER A 148 -8.73 -3.11 -2.82
C SER A 148 -8.34 -4.58 -3.08
N GLY A 149 -7.82 -4.87 -4.27
CA GLY A 149 -7.35 -6.19 -4.69
C GLY A 149 -6.00 -6.59 -4.10
N THR A 150 -5.17 -7.26 -4.92
CA THR A 150 -3.86 -7.79 -4.50
C THR A 150 -2.92 -6.71 -3.95
N SER A 151 -3.04 -5.47 -4.43
CA SER A 151 -2.14 -4.37 -4.08
C SER A 151 -2.20 -3.94 -2.61
N SER A 152 -3.22 -4.33 -1.83
CA SER A 152 -3.27 -4.11 -0.36
C SER A 152 -2.96 -5.37 0.47
N LYS A 153 -2.73 -6.50 -0.19
CA LYS A 153 -2.60 -7.85 0.43
C LYS A 153 -1.23 -8.47 0.19
N SER A 154 -0.20 -7.62 0.05
CA SER A 154 1.19 -8.06 -0.04
C SER A 154 1.81 -8.33 1.33
N THR A 155 3.03 -8.89 1.35
CA THR A 155 3.89 -9.03 2.54
C THR A 155 4.37 -7.68 3.10
N LYS A 156 4.02 -6.55 2.47
CA LYS A 156 4.45 -5.20 2.90
C LYS A 156 5.98 -5.02 2.84
N LEU A 157 6.61 -5.71 1.88
CA LEU A 157 8.04 -5.61 1.61
C LEU A 157 8.33 -5.26 0.16
N VAL A 158 9.18 -4.28 -0.03
CA VAL A 158 9.84 -3.99 -1.30
C VAL A 158 11.15 -4.76 -1.32
N HIS A 159 11.11 -6.01 -1.80
CA HIS A 159 12.25 -6.91 -1.74
C HIS A 159 12.97 -7.02 -3.09
N GLY A 160 14.31 -7.02 -3.06
CA GLY A 160 15.17 -7.19 -4.25
C GLY A 160 15.41 -8.65 -4.66
N GLY A 161 14.81 -9.61 -3.93
CA GLY A 161 14.78 -11.00 -4.36
C GLY A 161 16.09 -11.78 -4.22
N VAL A 162 16.73 -11.76 -3.04
CA VAL A 162 18.00 -12.47 -2.77
C VAL A 162 17.95 -13.97 -3.14
N ARG A 163 16.80 -14.62 -3.00
CA ARG A 163 16.59 -16.02 -3.43
C ARG A 163 16.80 -16.22 -4.94
N TYR A 164 16.41 -15.23 -5.75
CA TYR A 164 16.64 -15.31 -7.20
C TYR A 164 18.12 -15.13 -7.54
N LEU A 165 18.89 -14.44 -6.70
CA LEU A 165 20.33 -14.35 -6.88
C LEU A 165 21.02 -15.71 -6.70
N GLU A 166 20.59 -16.48 -5.71
CA GLU A 166 21.07 -17.85 -5.51
C GLU A 166 20.84 -18.68 -6.78
N LYS A 167 19.61 -18.69 -7.32
CA LYS A 167 19.31 -19.37 -8.58
C LYS A 167 20.08 -18.80 -9.77
N ALA A 168 20.16 -17.48 -9.92
CA ALA A 168 20.87 -16.84 -11.03
C ALA A 168 22.35 -17.25 -11.07
N VAL A 169 23.00 -17.39 -9.91
CA VAL A 169 24.40 -17.79 -9.81
C VAL A 169 24.57 -19.29 -10.04
N TRP A 170 23.74 -20.12 -9.42
CA TRP A 170 23.87 -21.58 -9.52
C TRP A 170 23.36 -22.16 -10.84
N GLU A 171 22.30 -21.59 -11.42
CA GLU A 171 21.67 -22.01 -12.67
C GLU A 171 22.12 -21.17 -13.88
N LEU A 172 22.99 -20.16 -13.67
CA LEU A 172 23.48 -19.23 -14.70
C LEU A 172 22.35 -18.54 -15.50
N ASP A 173 21.21 -18.28 -14.86
CA ASP A 173 20.05 -17.64 -15.50
C ASP A 173 20.19 -16.11 -15.56
N TYR A 174 20.47 -15.60 -16.75
CA TYR A 174 20.59 -14.16 -17.01
C TYR A 174 19.29 -13.39 -16.74
N ASN A 175 18.12 -14.00 -16.96
CA ASN A 175 16.83 -13.33 -16.73
C ASN A 175 16.60 -13.08 -15.24
N GLN A 176 16.97 -14.04 -14.38
CA GLN A 176 16.92 -13.87 -12.92
C GLN A 176 17.92 -12.82 -12.45
N TYR A 177 19.11 -12.76 -13.05
CA TYR A 177 20.08 -11.72 -12.75
C TYR A 177 19.59 -10.31 -13.12
N LYS A 178 19.00 -10.17 -14.32
CA LYS A 178 18.40 -8.90 -14.77
C LYS A 178 17.30 -8.44 -13.81
N LEU A 179 16.43 -9.36 -13.38
CA LEU A 179 15.37 -9.11 -12.41
C LEU A 179 15.91 -8.56 -11.09
N VAL A 180 16.98 -9.16 -10.53
CA VAL A 180 17.59 -8.68 -9.27
C VAL A 180 18.16 -7.27 -9.43
N LYS A 181 18.83 -6.98 -10.55
CA LYS A 181 19.35 -5.63 -10.83
C LYS A 181 18.26 -4.59 -10.99
N GLU A 182 17.18 -4.93 -11.70
CA GLU A 182 16.03 -4.05 -11.89
C GLU A 182 15.37 -3.75 -10.55
N ALA A 183 15.08 -4.78 -9.75
CA ALA A 183 14.49 -4.61 -8.43
C ALA A 183 15.36 -3.75 -7.50
N LEU A 184 16.69 -3.89 -7.57
CA LEU A 184 17.65 -3.07 -6.82
C LEU A 184 17.61 -1.58 -7.20
N ARG A 185 17.44 -1.27 -8.49
CA ARG A 185 17.33 0.10 -9.02
C ARG A 185 15.97 0.70 -8.68
N GLU A 186 14.88 0.00 -8.94
CA GLU A 186 13.51 0.48 -8.67
C GLU A 186 13.30 0.78 -7.20
N ARG A 187 13.95 0.03 -6.31
CA ARG A 187 13.98 0.32 -4.88
C ARG A 187 14.48 1.73 -4.54
N ARG A 188 15.58 2.20 -5.14
CA ARG A 188 16.11 3.53 -4.78
C ARG A 188 15.10 4.60 -5.12
N PHE A 189 14.48 4.49 -6.30
CA PHE A 189 13.38 5.36 -6.68
C PHE A 189 12.19 5.26 -5.71
N PHE A 190 11.88 4.06 -5.21
CA PHE A 190 10.82 3.85 -4.22
C PHE A 190 11.06 4.68 -2.93
N LEU A 191 12.28 4.64 -2.39
CA LEU A 191 12.67 5.38 -1.19
C LEU A 191 12.74 6.89 -1.43
N ASP A 192 13.19 7.32 -2.61
CA ASP A 192 13.35 8.73 -2.93
C ASP A 192 12.00 9.41 -3.27
N THR A 193 11.08 8.68 -3.91
CA THR A 193 9.76 9.19 -4.31
C THR A 193 8.74 9.22 -3.16
N ALA A 194 8.84 8.27 -2.23
CA ALA A 194 7.93 8.13 -1.08
C ALA A 194 8.67 7.76 0.23
N PRO A 195 9.53 8.67 0.75
CA PRO A 195 10.36 8.39 1.92
C PRO A 195 9.58 8.25 3.24
N HIS A 196 8.33 8.71 3.28
CA HIS A 196 7.44 8.57 4.44
C HIS A 196 6.74 7.20 4.47
N LEU A 197 6.38 6.65 3.31
CA LEU A 197 5.66 5.37 3.20
C LEU A 197 6.57 4.15 3.07
N SER A 198 7.84 4.37 2.77
CA SER A 198 8.83 3.32 2.59
C SER A 198 10.04 3.59 3.47
N SER A 199 10.45 2.57 4.23
CA SER A 199 11.57 2.66 5.16
C SER A 199 12.45 1.44 5.04
N TRP A 200 13.72 1.55 5.42
CA TRP A 200 14.60 0.39 5.47
C TRP A 200 14.23 -0.49 6.67
N LEU A 201 14.19 -1.81 6.44
CA LEU A 201 14.07 -2.79 7.50
C LEU A 201 15.27 -3.76 7.40
N PRO A 202 16.16 -3.81 8.39
CA PRO A 202 17.20 -4.84 8.43
C PRO A 202 16.55 -6.20 8.67
N ILE A 203 16.98 -7.21 7.92
CA ILE A 203 16.48 -8.58 8.08
C ILE A 203 17.59 -9.50 8.58
N MET A 204 17.24 -10.23 9.62
CA MET A 204 18.08 -11.22 10.27
C MET A 204 17.82 -12.61 9.67
N ILE A 205 18.90 -13.30 9.27
CA ILE A 205 18.92 -14.72 8.94
C ILE A 205 19.57 -15.47 10.11
N PRO A 206 18.82 -16.28 10.89
CA PRO A 206 19.40 -17.10 11.95
C PRO A 206 20.25 -18.23 11.35
N ILE A 207 21.44 -18.46 11.92
CA ILE A 207 22.39 -19.49 11.46
C ILE A 207 22.49 -20.61 12.49
N ASN A 208 22.04 -21.80 12.09
CA ASN A 208 22.00 -22.99 12.95
C ASN A 208 23.21 -23.92 12.76
N LYS A 209 23.93 -23.82 11.63
CA LYS A 209 25.12 -24.64 11.35
C LYS A 209 26.32 -23.74 11.06
N TRP A 210 27.49 -24.10 11.58
CA TRP A 210 28.70 -23.28 11.44
C TRP A 210 29.13 -23.05 9.99
N TRP A 211 28.92 -24.02 9.09
CA TRP A 211 29.27 -23.92 7.67
C TRP A 211 28.33 -23.00 6.87
N GLN A 212 27.13 -22.72 7.39
CA GLN A 212 26.19 -21.80 6.74
C GLN A 212 26.66 -20.34 6.90
N ALA A 213 27.45 -20.04 7.94
CA ALA A 213 27.97 -18.69 8.16
C ALA A 213 28.82 -18.17 6.99
N PRO A 214 29.88 -18.86 6.51
CA PRO A 214 30.64 -18.41 5.35
C PRO A 214 29.80 -18.40 4.05
N TYR A 215 28.84 -19.32 3.89
CA TYR A 215 27.95 -19.38 2.74
C TYR A 215 27.07 -18.13 2.63
N PHE A 216 26.27 -17.86 3.66
CA PHE A 216 25.39 -16.69 3.68
C PHE A 216 26.18 -15.38 3.70
N TRP A 217 27.34 -15.36 4.36
CA TRP A 217 28.22 -14.18 4.32
C TRP A 217 28.70 -13.88 2.89
N ALA A 218 29.15 -14.89 2.14
CA ALA A 218 29.55 -14.71 0.75
C ALA A 218 28.37 -14.28 -0.13
N GLY A 219 27.20 -14.90 0.03
CA GLY A 219 25.99 -14.55 -0.74
C GLY A 219 25.52 -13.12 -0.49
N THR A 220 25.44 -12.70 0.77
CA THR A 220 25.04 -11.32 1.11
C THR A 220 26.09 -10.29 0.70
N LYS A 221 27.38 -10.61 0.73
CA LYS A 221 28.44 -9.71 0.23
C LYS A 221 28.42 -9.59 -1.29
N PHE A 222 28.11 -10.68 -2.00
CA PHE A 222 27.88 -10.62 -3.43
C PHE A 222 26.64 -9.78 -3.76
N TYR A 223 25.57 -9.90 -2.97
CA TYR A 223 24.40 -9.04 -3.07
C TYR A 223 24.74 -7.56 -2.82
N ASP A 224 25.49 -7.25 -1.75
CA ASP A 224 25.98 -5.91 -1.44
C ASP A 224 26.79 -5.31 -2.60
N PHE A 225 27.61 -6.15 -3.25
CA PHE A 225 28.41 -5.77 -4.41
C PHE A 225 27.54 -5.46 -5.64
N LEU A 226 26.53 -6.28 -5.91
CA LEU A 226 25.57 -6.05 -7.00
C LEU A 226 24.71 -4.80 -6.78
N ALA A 227 24.38 -4.50 -5.52
CA ALA A 227 23.69 -3.27 -5.15
C ALA A 227 24.55 -2.02 -5.38
N GLY A 228 25.88 -2.11 -5.30
CA GLY A 228 26.79 -1.03 -5.72
C GLY A 228 26.52 0.31 -5.03
N SER A 229 26.23 1.36 -5.82
CA SER A 229 25.85 2.70 -5.34
C SER A 229 24.51 2.73 -4.63
N GLU A 230 23.63 1.79 -4.94
CA GLU A 230 22.29 1.69 -4.38
C GLU A 230 22.32 1.10 -2.96
N ASN A 231 23.47 0.63 -2.48
CA ASN A 231 23.56 0.02 -1.16
C ASN A 231 23.61 1.07 -0.05
N ILE A 232 22.66 1.00 0.90
CA ILE A 232 22.52 1.97 2.00
C ILE A 232 23.41 1.60 3.18
N GLU A 233 23.47 0.32 3.58
CA GLU A 233 24.35 -0.18 4.64
C GLU A 233 24.91 -1.56 4.28
N SER A 234 26.13 -1.89 4.72
CA SER A 234 26.74 -3.18 4.42
C SER A 234 26.22 -4.30 5.32
N SER A 235 26.03 -5.51 4.81
CA SER A 235 25.70 -6.68 5.62
C SER A 235 26.74 -6.94 6.73
N TYR A 236 26.29 -7.40 7.90
CA TYR A 236 27.15 -7.70 9.04
C TYR A 236 26.72 -8.98 9.77
N PHE A 237 27.69 -9.61 10.42
CA PHE A 237 27.46 -10.80 11.23
C PHE A 237 27.22 -10.42 12.69
N MET A 238 26.13 -10.95 13.26
CA MET A 238 25.80 -10.86 14.68
C MET A 238 26.20 -12.15 15.38
N THR A 239 26.99 -12.02 16.44
CA THR A 239 27.26 -13.14 17.34
C THR A 239 25.97 -13.60 18.03
N LYS A 240 25.94 -14.86 18.49
CA LYS A 240 24.80 -15.44 19.22
C LYS A 240 24.24 -14.51 20.30
N SER A 241 25.09 -13.94 21.15
CA SER A 241 24.66 -13.05 22.24
C SER A 241 24.00 -11.77 21.73
N LYS A 242 24.52 -11.18 20.63
CA LYS A 242 23.90 -9.99 20.02
C LYS A 242 22.57 -10.34 19.35
N ALA A 243 22.50 -11.47 18.67
CA ALA A 243 21.27 -11.94 18.02
C ALA A 243 20.16 -12.17 19.07
N LEU A 244 20.48 -12.84 20.18
CA LEU A 244 19.53 -13.05 21.28
C LEU A 244 19.17 -11.76 22.03
N ASN A 245 20.06 -10.76 22.07
CA ASN A 245 19.73 -9.46 22.66
C ASN A 245 18.73 -8.69 21.77
N ALA A 246 18.93 -8.73 20.45
CA ALA A 246 18.06 -8.06 19.49
C ALA A 246 16.73 -8.80 19.26
N PHE A 247 16.74 -10.13 19.32
CA PHE A 247 15.56 -10.99 19.20
C PHE A 247 15.50 -11.99 20.38
N PRO A 248 15.01 -11.55 21.56
CA PRO A 248 15.02 -12.36 22.79
C PRO A 248 14.23 -13.66 22.72
N MET A 249 13.30 -13.75 21.78
CA MET A 249 12.38 -14.87 21.65
C MET A 249 12.94 -16.01 20.80
N LEU A 250 14.08 -15.78 20.14
CA LEU A 250 14.69 -16.75 19.25
C LEU A 250 15.19 -17.96 20.04
N LYS A 251 15.00 -19.16 19.51
CA LYS A 251 15.49 -20.40 20.11
C LYS A 251 17.01 -20.36 20.27
N LYS A 252 17.49 -20.71 21.47
CA LYS A 252 18.92 -20.68 21.83
C LYS A 252 19.68 -21.92 21.33
N ASP A 253 18.97 -23.01 21.09
CA ASP A 253 19.55 -24.30 20.72
C ASP A 253 20.09 -24.25 19.29
N ASN A 254 21.29 -24.78 19.08
CA ASN A 254 21.98 -24.83 17.78
C ASN A 254 22.25 -23.47 17.09
N LEU A 255 21.83 -22.34 17.67
CA LEU A 255 22.13 -21.02 17.14
C LEU A 255 23.63 -20.71 17.28
N VAL A 256 24.32 -20.56 16.15
CA VAL A 256 25.73 -20.17 16.06
C VAL A 256 25.86 -18.64 16.04
N GLY A 257 24.92 -17.97 15.39
CA GLY A 257 24.86 -16.52 15.25
C GLY A 257 23.74 -16.16 14.29
N ALA A 258 23.74 -14.91 13.82
CA ALA A 258 22.82 -14.47 12.79
C ALA A 258 23.53 -13.56 11.80
N LEU A 259 23.12 -13.60 10.55
CA LEU A 259 23.60 -12.66 9.54
C LEU A 259 22.51 -11.62 9.33
N VAL A 260 22.85 -10.36 9.52
CA VAL A 260 21.97 -9.25 9.17
C VAL A 260 22.44 -8.70 7.85
N TYR A 261 21.51 -8.64 6.92
CA TYR A 261 21.76 -8.06 5.64
C TYR A 261 20.74 -6.96 5.44
N TYR A 262 21.23 -5.88 4.87
CA TYR A 262 20.39 -4.81 4.35
C TYR A 262 20.11 -5.12 2.88
N ALA A 263 19.78 -6.38 2.54
CA ALA A 263 18.97 -6.49 1.34
C ALA A 263 17.71 -5.78 1.69
N ALA A 264 17.50 -4.70 0.97
CA ALA A 264 16.36 -3.89 1.19
C ALA A 264 15.13 -4.69 0.88
N ASP A 265 14.52 -5.08 1.98
CA ASP A 265 13.14 -5.44 2.14
C ASP A 265 12.57 -4.22 2.84
N GLY A 266 12.42 -3.13 2.08
CA GLY A 266 11.89 -1.90 2.64
C GLY A 266 10.48 -2.17 3.13
N ALA A 267 10.22 -1.99 4.42
CA ALA A 267 8.86 -2.04 4.92
C ALA A 267 8.11 -0.89 4.25
N HIS A 268 7.01 -1.21 3.58
CA HIS A 268 6.18 -0.20 2.93
C HIS A 268 4.70 -0.39 3.23
N ASN A 269 3.98 0.72 3.28
CA ASN A 269 2.52 0.69 3.35
C ASN A 269 1.94 0.64 1.93
N ASP A 270 1.66 -0.56 1.44
CA ASP A 270 1.23 -0.79 0.06
C ASP A 270 -0.06 -0.05 -0.33
N SER A 271 -1.09 -0.07 0.52
CA SER A 271 -2.35 0.61 0.26
C SER A 271 -2.20 2.13 0.25
N ARG A 272 -1.49 2.71 1.24
CA ARG A 272 -1.24 4.17 1.28
C ARG A 272 -0.41 4.62 0.09
N MET A 273 0.56 3.82 -0.32
CA MET A 273 1.38 4.13 -1.49
C MET A 273 0.54 4.15 -2.76
N ASN A 274 -0.34 3.18 -2.95
CA ASN A 274 -1.23 3.15 -4.11
C ASN A 274 -2.20 4.34 -4.13
N VAL A 275 -2.78 4.70 -2.98
CA VAL A 275 -3.63 5.89 -2.87
C VAL A 275 -2.82 7.15 -3.20
N SER A 276 -1.60 7.26 -2.68
CA SER A 276 -0.71 8.40 -2.97
C SER A 276 -0.35 8.47 -4.45
N LEU A 277 -0.11 7.34 -5.13
CA LEU A 277 0.10 7.28 -6.58
C LEU A 277 -1.13 7.79 -7.35
N GLY A 278 -2.32 7.29 -7.01
CA GLY A 278 -3.58 7.72 -7.64
C GLY A 278 -3.87 9.21 -7.42
N MET A 279 -3.68 9.71 -6.20
CA MET A 279 -3.88 11.12 -5.88
C MET A 279 -2.85 12.02 -6.55
N THR A 280 -1.60 11.54 -6.68
CA THR A 280 -0.56 12.24 -7.44
C THR A 280 -0.97 12.30 -8.92
N ALA A 281 -1.42 11.20 -9.52
CA ALA A 281 -1.90 11.20 -10.91
C ALA A 281 -3.06 12.19 -11.12
N ALA A 282 -3.99 12.27 -10.16
CA ALA A 282 -5.10 13.22 -10.19
C ALA A 282 -4.64 14.68 -10.13
N LEU A 283 -3.63 14.98 -9.31
CA LEU A 283 -3.00 16.31 -9.27
C LEU A 283 -2.37 16.68 -10.61
N TYR A 284 -1.72 15.75 -11.29
CA TYR A 284 -1.17 15.92 -12.64
C TYR A 284 -2.24 15.97 -13.75
N GLY A 285 -3.53 15.89 -13.40
CA GLY A 285 -4.66 16.10 -14.32
C GLY A 285 -5.34 14.83 -14.82
N ALA A 286 -4.93 13.64 -14.35
CA ALA A 286 -5.66 12.42 -14.65
C ALA A 286 -7.04 12.42 -13.98
N THR A 287 -8.04 11.87 -14.66
CA THR A 287 -9.36 11.61 -14.06
C THR A 287 -9.33 10.23 -13.40
N VAL A 288 -9.32 10.16 -12.08
CA VAL A 288 -9.26 8.92 -11.29
C VAL A 288 -10.53 8.76 -10.46
N VAL A 289 -11.27 7.67 -10.68
CA VAL A 289 -12.53 7.44 -9.98
C VAL A 289 -12.61 6.00 -9.49
N ASN A 290 -12.84 5.82 -8.19
CA ASN A 290 -13.13 4.54 -7.56
C ASN A 290 -14.64 4.27 -7.50
N HIS A 291 -15.00 3.01 -7.24
CA HIS A 291 -16.35 2.48 -7.23
C HIS A 291 -17.11 2.61 -8.57
N ILE A 292 -16.39 2.50 -9.69
CA ILE A 292 -16.92 2.48 -11.05
C ILE A 292 -16.55 1.17 -11.74
N GLU A 293 -17.54 0.32 -11.97
CA GLU A 293 -17.37 -0.96 -12.64
C GLU A 293 -17.41 -0.82 -14.15
N VAL A 294 -16.47 -1.44 -14.87
CA VAL A 294 -16.56 -1.61 -16.32
C VAL A 294 -17.43 -2.83 -16.63
N THR A 295 -18.57 -2.62 -17.27
CA THR A 295 -19.55 -3.68 -17.58
C THR A 295 -19.38 -4.24 -18.99
N SER A 296 -18.95 -3.42 -19.95
CA SER A 296 -18.67 -3.86 -21.32
C SER A 296 -17.69 -2.94 -22.03
N LEU A 297 -16.92 -3.45 -22.99
CA LEU A 297 -16.03 -2.66 -23.85
C LEU A 297 -16.78 -2.20 -25.11
N THR A 298 -16.49 -0.99 -25.60
CA THR A 298 -17.08 -0.47 -26.83
C THR A 298 -16.09 -0.54 -28.00
N LYS A 299 -16.59 -0.93 -29.17
CA LYS A 299 -15.81 -1.06 -30.42
C LYS A 299 -16.33 -0.08 -31.47
N ASP A 300 -15.44 0.36 -32.35
CA ASP A 300 -15.77 1.11 -33.56
C ASP A 300 -16.23 0.18 -34.70
N GLU A 301 -16.59 0.77 -35.84
CA GLU A 301 -17.03 0.03 -37.04
C GLU A 301 -15.94 -0.89 -37.62
N ASN A 302 -14.66 -0.62 -37.31
CA ASN A 302 -13.51 -1.42 -37.75
C ASN A 302 -13.16 -2.52 -36.74
N GLY A 303 -13.91 -2.66 -35.65
CA GLY A 303 -13.66 -3.63 -34.59
C GLY A 303 -12.56 -3.24 -33.60
N ARG A 304 -12.04 -2.00 -33.65
CA ARG A 304 -11.07 -1.47 -32.67
C ARG A 304 -11.79 -0.91 -31.45
N LEU A 305 -11.18 -1.04 -30.27
CA LEU A 305 -11.72 -0.48 -29.05
C LEU A 305 -11.69 1.05 -29.06
N ASN A 306 -12.79 1.67 -28.64
CA ASN A 306 -12.95 3.14 -28.57
C ASN A 306 -13.49 3.64 -27.21
N GLY A 307 -13.56 2.75 -26.22
CA GLY A 307 -14.09 3.10 -24.91
C GLY A 307 -14.61 1.91 -24.10
N ALA A 308 -15.35 2.24 -23.04
CA ALA A 308 -16.01 1.27 -22.18
C ALA A 308 -17.33 1.83 -21.64
N ARG A 309 -18.28 0.93 -21.37
CA ARG A 309 -19.47 1.22 -20.56
C ARG A 309 -19.16 0.94 -19.10
N VAL A 310 -19.58 1.86 -18.25
CA VAL A 310 -19.33 1.81 -16.82
C VAL A 310 -20.60 2.02 -16.00
N ARG A 311 -20.56 1.55 -14.74
CA ARG A 311 -21.63 1.64 -13.76
C ARG A 311 -21.10 2.16 -12.42
N ASP A 312 -21.74 3.18 -11.85
CA ASP A 312 -21.36 3.74 -10.54
C ASP A 312 -22.00 2.96 -9.38
N LEU A 313 -21.17 2.20 -8.64
CA LEU A 313 -21.63 1.36 -7.53
C LEU A 313 -22.01 2.16 -6.29
N VAL A 314 -21.45 3.37 -6.11
CA VAL A 314 -21.83 4.27 -5.00
C VAL A 314 -23.22 4.83 -5.26
N ALA A 315 -23.50 5.23 -6.50
CA ALA A 315 -24.84 5.66 -6.90
C ALA A 315 -25.85 4.53 -6.70
N ASP A 316 -25.52 3.30 -7.12
CA ASP A 316 -26.36 2.11 -6.91
C ASP A 316 -26.67 1.90 -5.43
N ALA A 317 -25.66 2.01 -4.57
CA ALA A 317 -25.82 1.84 -3.14
C ALA A 317 -26.64 2.95 -2.49
N ASN A 318 -26.71 4.13 -3.12
CA ASN A 318 -27.59 5.23 -2.75
C ASN A 318 -28.98 5.16 -3.42
N GLY A 319 -29.26 4.10 -4.20
CA GLY A 319 -30.56 3.85 -4.82
C GLY A 319 -30.73 4.40 -6.25
N SER A 320 -29.65 4.86 -6.89
CA SER A 320 -29.66 5.38 -8.26
C SER A 320 -28.74 4.56 -9.17
N SER A 321 -29.28 3.86 -10.17
CA SER A 321 -28.47 3.16 -11.16
C SER A 321 -28.11 4.10 -12.30
N ASP A 322 -26.83 4.44 -12.43
CA ASP A 322 -26.33 5.35 -13.47
C ASP A 322 -25.23 4.62 -14.28
N GLU A 323 -25.62 4.16 -15.47
CA GLU A 323 -24.68 3.61 -16.45
C GLU A 323 -24.38 4.64 -17.52
N PHE A 324 -23.10 4.81 -17.84
CA PHE A 324 -22.67 5.74 -18.89
C PHE A 324 -21.46 5.18 -19.63
N ASN A 325 -21.16 5.76 -20.80
CA ASN A 325 -20.00 5.36 -21.60
C ASN A 325 -18.83 6.33 -21.35
N ILE A 326 -17.62 5.84 -21.51
CA ILE A 326 -16.39 6.62 -21.52
C ILE A 326 -15.73 6.41 -22.88
N ARG A 327 -15.35 7.50 -23.56
CA ARG A 327 -14.62 7.41 -24.84
C ARG A 327 -13.13 7.63 -24.64
N ALA A 328 -12.33 6.75 -25.22
CA ALA A 328 -10.88 6.85 -25.22
C ALA A 328 -10.27 6.25 -26.49
N LYS A 329 -9.14 6.83 -26.93
CA LYS A 329 -8.38 6.33 -28.10
C LYS A 329 -7.73 4.97 -27.84
N GLY A 330 -7.30 4.73 -26.60
CA GLY A 330 -6.70 3.48 -26.16
C GLY A 330 -7.26 3.00 -24.82
N VAL A 331 -7.37 1.68 -24.68
CA VAL A 331 -7.84 1.03 -23.44
C VAL A 331 -6.74 0.12 -22.91
N ILE A 332 -6.40 0.28 -21.63
CA ILE A 332 -5.38 -0.50 -20.93
C ILE A 332 -6.06 -1.31 -19.80
N ASN A 333 -5.86 -2.62 -19.82
CA ASN A 333 -6.29 -3.55 -18.79
C ASN A 333 -5.16 -3.77 -17.77
N ALA A 334 -5.36 -3.31 -16.54
CA ALA A 334 -4.45 -3.46 -15.41
C ALA A 334 -5.15 -4.06 -14.18
N THR A 335 -6.07 -5.00 -14.41
CA THR A 335 -6.97 -5.57 -13.38
C THR A 335 -6.38 -6.72 -12.56
N GLY A 336 -5.06 -6.94 -12.61
CA GLY A 336 -4.36 -7.92 -11.79
C GLY A 336 -4.93 -9.34 -11.95
N PRO A 337 -5.41 -10.01 -10.89
CA PRO A 337 -5.97 -11.36 -11.01
C PRO A 337 -7.22 -11.42 -11.90
N PHE A 338 -7.93 -10.31 -12.10
CA PHE A 338 -9.12 -10.22 -12.95
C PHE A 338 -8.80 -9.93 -14.42
N THR A 339 -7.52 -9.97 -14.81
CA THR A 339 -7.05 -9.67 -16.18
C THR A 339 -7.87 -10.42 -17.23
N ASP A 340 -8.10 -11.72 -17.03
CA ASP A 340 -8.78 -12.57 -18.01
C ASP A 340 -10.28 -12.25 -18.15
N SER A 341 -10.92 -11.69 -17.11
CA SER A 341 -12.33 -11.26 -17.19
C SER A 341 -12.50 -10.14 -18.22
N ILE A 342 -11.61 -9.13 -18.20
CA ILE A 342 -11.65 -8.03 -19.18
C ILE A 342 -11.20 -8.50 -20.57
N ARG A 343 -10.21 -9.40 -20.67
CA ARG A 343 -9.81 -9.97 -21.97
C ARG A 343 -10.94 -10.75 -22.64
N LYS A 344 -11.71 -11.51 -21.87
CA LYS A 344 -12.90 -12.23 -22.37
C LYS A 344 -14.04 -11.30 -22.78
N MET A 345 -14.16 -10.11 -22.16
CA MET A 345 -15.10 -9.08 -22.63
C MET A 345 -14.74 -8.55 -24.03
N ASP A 346 -13.46 -8.58 -24.39
CA ASP A 346 -13.01 -8.21 -25.75
C ASP A 346 -13.19 -9.36 -26.75
N ASP A 347 -12.65 -10.55 -26.42
CA ASP A 347 -12.80 -11.78 -27.19
C ASP A 347 -13.02 -13.00 -26.27
N GLN A 348 -14.22 -13.57 -26.35
CA GLN A 348 -14.62 -14.73 -25.55
C GLN A 348 -13.77 -15.98 -25.79
N LYS A 349 -13.08 -16.09 -26.94
CA LYS A 349 -12.28 -17.27 -27.32
C LYS A 349 -10.84 -17.23 -26.80
N VAL A 350 -10.42 -16.12 -26.19
CA VAL A 350 -9.04 -15.96 -25.74
C VAL A 350 -8.68 -16.94 -24.61
N ALA A 351 -7.48 -17.52 -24.69
CA ALA A 351 -6.98 -18.38 -23.63
C ALA A 351 -6.61 -17.58 -22.37
N GLU A 352 -6.93 -18.13 -21.20
CA GLU A 352 -6.55 -17.58 -19.91
C GLU A 352 -5.03 -17.58 -19.74
N ILE A 353 -4.48 -16.45 -19.30
CA ILE A 353 -3.06 -16.29 -19.03
C ILE A 353 -2.75 -16.29 -17.54
N VAL A 354 -3.73 -15.96 -16.69
CA VAL A 354 -3.52 -15.85 -15.24
C VAL A 354 -3.64 -17.22 -14.58
N ALA A 355 -2.62 -17.60 -13.83
CA ALA A 355 -2.59 -18.73 -12.92
C ALA A 355 -2.63 -18.21 -11.47
N PRO A 356 -3.83 -18.01 -10.90
CA PRO A 356 -3.99 -17.45 -9.56
C PRO A 356 -3.39 -18.35 -8.47
N SER A 357 -2.73 -17.73 -7.48
CA SER A 357 -2.25 -18.40 -6.27
C SER A 357 -2.52 -17.57 -5.02
N SER A 358 -3.07 -18.20 -3.98
CA SER A 358 -3.33 -17.61 -2.67
C SER A 358 -2.06 -17.50 -1.86
N GLY A 359 -1.88 -16.35 -1.22
CA GLY A 359 -0.88 -16.12 -0.18
C GLY A 359 -1.53 -15.60 1.07
N VAL A 360 -1.47 -16.39 2.14
CA VAL A 360 -2.00 -16.03 3.47
C VAL A 360 -0.90 -15.39 4.31
N HIS A 361 -1.31 -14.42 5.13
CA HIS A 361 -0.51 -13.81 6.18
C HIS A 361 -1.35 -13.67 7.45
N VAL A 362 -0.68 -13.69 8.59
CA VAL A 362 -1.30 -13.48 9.91
C VAL A 362 -0.61 -12.31 10.62
N ILE A 363 -1.37 -11.57 11.41
CA ILE A 363 -0.85 -10.63 12.39
C ILE A 363 -0.81 -11.26 13.76
N LEU A 364 0.35 -11.16 14.38
CA LEU A 364 0.60 -11.47 15.78
C LEU A 364 0.90 -10.17 16.55
N PRO A 365 0.73 -10.16 17.88
CA PRO A 365 1.13 -9.07 18.73
C PRO A 365 2.56 -8.58 18.48
N GLY A 366 2.77 -7.28 18.67
CA GLY A 366 4.07 -6.63 18.45
C GLY A 366 5.22 -7.21 19.26
N TYR A 367 4.94 -7.89 20.37
CA TYR A 367 5.99 -8.49 21.19
C TYR A 367 6.61 -9.73 20.56
N TYR A 368 6.13 -10.25 19.41
CA TYR A 368 6.73 -11.41 18.70
C TYR A 368 7.90 -11.06 17.77
N ALA A 369 8.10 -9.78 17.44
CA ALA A 369 9.25 -9.31 16.68
C ALA A 369 9.76 -7.95 17.22
N PRO A 370 11.07 -7.67 17.16
CA PRO A 370 11.59 -6.36 17.53
C PRO A 370 11.13 -5.29 16.54
N LYS A 371 10.87 -4.08 17.05
CA LYS A 371 10.30 -2.97 16.26
C LYS A 371 11.12 -2.59 15.01
N ASN A 372 12.44 -2.75 15.07
CA ASN A 372 13.34 -2.20 14.05
C ASN A 372 14.06 -3.27 13.22
N MET A 373 13.65 -4.54 13.29
CA MET A 373 14.33 -5.63 12.59
C MET A 373 13.39 -6.78 12.26
N GLY A 374 13.38 -7.20 11.00
CA GLY A 374 12.69 -8.40 10.55
C GLY A 374 13.57 -9.65 10.71
N MET A 375 12.95 -10.81 10.59
CA MET A 375 13.61 -12.10 10.49
C MET A 375 13.05 -12.88 9.30
N ILE A 376 13.91 -13.62 8.62
CA ILE A 376 13.53 -14.52 7.53
C ILE A 376 13.95 -15.94 7.90
N ASP A 377 13.03 -16.88 7.71
CA ASP A 377 13.34 -18.30 7.70
C ASP A 377 13.48 -18.78 6.24
N PRO A 378 14.70 -19.13 5.79
CA PRO A 378 14.93 -19.62 4.44
C PRO A 378 14.55 -21.10 4.21
N HIS A 379 14.29 -21.89 5.25
CA HIS A 379 14.04 -23.34 5.12
C HIS A 379 12.94 -23.82 6.08
N THR A 380 11.68 -23.64 5.68
CA THR A 380 10.52 -24.25 6.37
C THR A 380 10.43 -25.76 6.12
N SER A 381 9.51 -26.44 6.83
CA SER A 381 9.24 -27.88 6.68
C SER A 381 9.03 -28.37 5.24
N ASP A 382 8.56 -27.50 4.34
CA ASP A 382 8.26 -27.80 2.94
C ASP A 382 9.15 -27.03 1.93
N GLY A 383 10.21 -26.36 2.40
CA GLY A 383 11.14 -25.61 1.55
C GLY A 383 10.64 -24.24 1.08
N ARG A 384 9.55 -23.72 1.66
CA ARG A 384 9.13 -22.33 1.55
C ARG A 384 9.94 -21.43 2.50
N VAL A 385 9.60 -20.15 2.45
CA VAL A 385 10.23 -19.09 3.22
C VAL A 385 9.15 -18.38 4.02
N ILE A 386 9.37 -18.18 5.31
CA ILE A 386 8.50 -17.37 6.15
C ILE A 386 9.26 -16.12 6.60
N PHE A 387 8.57 -14.99 6.52
CA PHE A 387 9.00 -13.70 7.00
C PHE A 387 8.32 -13.40 8.32
N PHE A 388 9.08 -12.81 9.23
CA PHE A 388 8.66 -12.24 10.51
C PHE A 388 9.00 -10.77 10.49
N LEU A 389 8.00 -9.90 10.36
CA LEU A 389 8.25 -8.50 10.06
C LEU A 389 7.51 -7.61 11.06
N PRO A 390 8.17 -6.65 11.71
CA PRO A 390 7.47 -5.61 12.44
C PRO A 390 6.69 -4.73 11.47
N TRP A 391 5.42 -4.46 11.76
CA TRP A 391 4.57 -3.61 10.95
C TRP A 391 3.52 -2.89 11.81
N GLN A 392 3.57 -1.56 11.84
CA GLN A 392 2.65 -0.68 12.59
C GLN A 392 2.36 -1.14 14.03
N GLY A 393 3.41 -1.48 14.77
CA GLY A 393 3.30 -1.91 16.17
C GLY A 393 2.96 -3.39 16.38
N ASN A 394 2.69 -4.15 15.31
CA ASN A 394 2.42 -5.59 15.33
C ASN A 394 3.47 -6.39 14.56
N THR A 395 3.31 -7.72 14.49
CA THR A 395 4.19 -8.64 13.75
C THR A 395 3.44 -9.34 12.63
N ILE A 396 3.90 -9.21 11.38
CA ILE A 396 3.42 -10.01 10.24
C ILE A 396 4.19 -11.33 10.20
N ALA A 397 3.47 -12.45 10.08
CA ALA A 397 4.03 -13.76 9.74
C ALA A 397 3.41 -14.31 8.45
N GLY A 398 4.23 -14.77 7.51
CA GLY A 398 3.77 -15.35 6.24
C GLY A 398 4.91 -15.60 5.24
N THR A 399 4.67 -16.24 4.10
CA THR A 399 3.37 -16.46 3.46
C THR A 399 3.24 -17.85 2.85
N THR A 400 2.00 -18.28 2.60
CA THR A 400 1.68 -19.51 1.86
C THR A 400 1.69 -19.28 0.35
N ASP A 401 1.58 -20.37 -0.42
CA ASP A 401 1.53 -20.37 -1.88
C ASP A 401 0.72 -21.58 -2.34
N THR A 402 -0.59 -21.38 -2.50
CA THR A 402 -1.55 -22.45 -2.78
C THR A 402 -2.42 -22.05 -3.98
N PRO A 403 -2.56 -22.88 -5.03
CA PRO A 403 -3.47 -22.58 -6.13
C PRO A 403 -4.89 -22.28 -5.63
N CYS A 404 -5.54 -21.26 -6.18
CA CYS A 404 -6.87 -20.84 -5.72
C CYS A 404 -7.73 -20.30 -6.86
N ASP A 405 -9.05 -20.30 -6.68
CA ASP A 405 -9.96 -19.60 -7.58
C ASP A 405 -9.96 -18.09 -7.34
N ILE A 406 -10.33 -17.33 -8.39
CA ILE A 406 -10.40 -15.87 -8.30
C ILE A 406 -11.67 -15.48 -7.55
N ASN A 407 -11.47 -14.88 -6.37
CA ASN A 407 -12.53 -14.30 -5.54
C ASN A 407 -12.20 -12.85 -5.22
N GLN A 408 -13.23 -12.01 -5.02
CA GLN A 408 -13.06 -10.60 -4.65
C GLN A 408 -12.42 -10.44 -3.26
N ASN A 409 -12.99 -11.15 -2.27
CA ASN A 409 -12.50 -11.18 -0.90
C ASN A 409 -12.12 -12.62 -0.51
N PRO A 410 -10.95 -13.12 -0.96
CA PRO A 410 -10.44 -14.43 -0.55
C PRO A 410 -10.28 -14.46 0.98
N ILE A 411 -10.66 -15.58 1.57
CA ILE A 411 -10.61 -15.82 3.01
C ILE A 411 -9.39 -16.70 3.30
N ALA A 412 -8.64 -16.37 4.35
CA ALA A 412 -7.54 -17.20 4.82
C ALA A 412 -8.09 -18.54 5.37
N GLY A 413 -7.59 -19.67 4.86
CA GLY A 413 -7.96 -20.98 5.37
C GLY A 413 -7.35 -21.24 6.75
N GLU A 414 -8.10 -21.90 7.65
CA GLU A 414 -7.59 -22.25 8.99
C GLU A 414 -6.38 -23.18 8.92
N GLU A 415 -6.32 -24.11 7.95
CA GLU A 415 -5.16 -24.98 7.74
C GLU A 415 -3.89 -24.21 7.40
N GLU A 416 -4.00 -23.14 6.60
CA GLU A 416 -2.88 -22.26 6.24
C GLU A 416 -2.43 -21.42 7.43
N ILE A 417 -3.37 -20.96 8.25
CA ILE A 417 -3.08 -20.24 9.50
C ILE A 417 -2.33 -21.17 10.47
N ASP A 418 -2.86 -22.36 10.73
CA ASP A 418 -2.26 -23.33 11.64
C ASP A 418 -0.85 -23.75 11.17
N TRP A 419 -0.66 -23.91 9.86
CA TRP A 419 0.66 -24.15 9.30
C TRP A 419 1.64 -23.02 9.61
N ILE A 420 1.26 -21.75 9.36
CA ILE A 420 2.12 -20.59 9.70
C ILE A 420 2.46 -20.60 11.19
N LEU A 421 1.48 -20.81 12.08
CA LEU A 421 1.70 -20.83 13.53
C LEU A 421 2.64 -21.98 13.95
N SER A 422 2.54 -23.14 13.29
CA SER A 422 3.41 -24.29 13.56
C SER A 422 4.87 -24.02 13.20
N GLU A 423 5.12 -23.36 12.07
CA GLU A 423 6.46 -22.96 11.66
C GLU A 423 7.01 -21.87 12.59
N VAL A 424 6.18 -20.89 12.97
CA VAL A 424 6.54 -19.86 13.96
C VAL A 424 7.00 -20.49 15.27
N LYS A 425 6.27 -21.49 15.76
CA LYS A 425 6.59 -22.18 17.02
C LYS A 425 7.97 -22.85 16.99
N ASN A 426 8.45 -23.28 15.84
CA ASN A 426 9.76 -23.95 15.72
C ASN A 426 10.94 -23.00 15.99
N TYR A 427 10.77 -21.70 15.75
CA TYR A 427 11.81 -20.67 15.92
C TYR A 427 11.79 -19.96 17.26
N LEU A 428 10.64 -19.98 17.93
CA LEU A 428 10.49 -19.36 19.24
C LEU A 428 11.04 -20.28 20.35
N GLN A 429 11.42 -19.68 21.47
CA GLN A 429 11.81 -20.44 22.66
C GLN A 429 10.64 -21.30 23.16
N PRO A 430 10.90 -22.50 23.73
CA PRO A 430 9.83 -23.40 24.19
C PRO A 430 8.83 -22.77 25.18
N GLU A 431 9.28 -21.78 25.95
CA GLU A 431 8.47 -21.04 26.93
C GLU A 431 7.42 -20.13 26.25
N ILE A 432 7.71 -19.70 25.03
CA ILE A 432 6.89 -18.82 24.20
C ILE A 432 6.07 -19.69 23.25
N THR A 433 4.81 -19.91 23.60
CA THR A 433 3.87 -20.63 22.76
C THR A 433 2.99 -19.63 22.02
N VAL A 434 3.02 -19.69 20.69
CA VAL A 434 2.07 -19.00 19.81
C VAL A 434 0.81 -19.84 19.69
N ARG A 435 -0.36 -19.19 19.73
CA ARG A 435 -1.68 -19.80 19.68
C ARG A 435 -2.53 -19.17 18.60
N ARG A 436 -3.61 -19.86 18.24
CA ARG A 436 -4.63 -19.31 17.34
C ARG A 436 -5.30 -18.03 17.89
N GLY A 437 -5.39 -17.90 19.21
CA GLY A 437 -5.90 -16.71 19.91
C GLY A 437 -5.00 -15.48 19.82
N ASP A 438 -3.70 -15.66 19.54
CA ASP A 438 -2.77 -14.55 19.33
C ASP A 438 -2.93 -13.94 17.92
N VAL A 439 -3.69 -14.56 17.03
CA VAL A 439 -3.91 -14.03 15.68
C VAL A 439 -4.92 -12.88 15.74
N LEU A 440 -4.44 -11.65 15.57
CA LEU A 440 -5.26 -10.43 15.62
C LEU A 440 -6.03 -10.19 14.31
N ALA A 441 -5.42 -10.57 13.19
CA ALA A 441 -5.99 -10.50 11.85
C ALA A 441 -5.31 -11.53 10.94
N ALA A 442 -6.02 -12.01 9.92
CA ALA A 442 -5.48 -12.89 8.90
C ALA A 442 -6.08 -12.51 7.54
N TRP A 443 -5.27 -12.38 6.50
CA TRP A 443 -5.75 -12.07 5.16
C TRP A 443 -5.15 -13.00 4.12
N SER A 444 -5.88 -13.19 3.01
CA SER A 444 -5.38 -13.87 1.81
C SER A 444 -5.31 -12.88 0.65
N GLY A 445 -4.20 -12.89 -0.09
CA GLY A 445 -4.03 -12.16 -1.34
C GLY A 445 -3.88 -13.12 -2.53
N ILE A 446 -4.43 -12.75 -3.69
CA ILE A 446 -4.29 -13.54 -4.92
C ILE A 446 -3.15 -12.99 -5.77
N ARG A 447 -2.12 -13.79 -6.00
CA ARG A 447 -0.99 -13.46 -6.88
C ARG A 447 -1.40 -13.68 -8.34
N PRO A 448 -1.31 -12.65 -9.21
CA PRO A 448 -1.62 -12.81 -10.63
C PRO A 448 -0.41 -13.38 -11.37
N LEU A 449 -0.06 -14.67 -11.15
CA LEU A 449 1.04 -15.28 -11.88
C LEU A 449 0.62 -15.48 -13.35
N VAL A 450 1.53 -15.25 -14.29
CA VAL A 450 1.17 -15.23 -15.72
C VAL A 450 1.86 -16.35 -16.47
N ARG A 451 1.15 -16.94 -17.43
CA ARG A 451 1.67 -17.83 -18.46
C ARG A 451 1.86 -17.04 -19.75
N ASP A 452 3.03 -17.17 -20.36
CA ASP A 452 3.27 -16.56 -21.66
C ASP A 452 2.45 -17.30 -22.73
N PRO A 453 1.51 -16.61 -23.43
CA PRO A 453 0.68 -17.24 -24.46
C PRO A 453 1.49 -17.70 -25.68
N ASN A 454 2.68 -17.16 -25.91
CA ASN A 454 3.54 -17.48 -27.05
C ASN A 454 4.48 -18.68 -26.77
N LYS A 455 4.46 -19.20 -25.54
CA LYS A 455 5.33 -20.31 -25.11
C LYS A 455 4.52 -21.56 -24.79
N ALA A 456 5.18 -22.72 -24.88
CA ALA A 456 4.55 -23.98 -24.54
C ALA A 456 4.14 -24.00 -23.04
N LYS A 457 3.00 -24.64 -22.72
CA LYS A 457 2.51 -24.77 -21.33
C LYS A 457 3.52 -25.41 -20.36
N SER A 458 4.53 -26.10 -20.88
CA SER A 458 5.63 -26.73 -20.14
C SER A 458 6.72 -25.76 -19.65
N GLU A 459 6.81 -24.53 -20.16
CA GLU A 459 7.92 -23.60 -19.85
C GLU A 459 7.78 -22.83 -18.52
N GLY A 460 6.84 -23.22 -17.66
CA GLY A 460 6.68 -22.61 -16.33
C GLY A 460 6.04 -21.22 -16.37
N LEU A 461 5.88 -20.60 -15.20
CA LEU A 461 5.23 -19.30 -15.04
C LEU A 461 6.23 -18.16 -15.23
N VAL A 462 5.81 -17.10 -15.94
CA VAL A 462 6.57 -15.85 -16.05
C VAL A 462 6.65 -15.21 -14.67
N ARG A 463 7.87 -15.03 -14.17
CA ARG A 463 8.13 -14.41 -12.87
C ARG A 463 8.19 -12.88 -12.90
N ASN A 464 8.26 -12.32 -14.11
CA ASN A 464 8.17 -10.88 -14.40
C ASN A 464 6.71 -10.51 -14.72
N HIS A 465 6.53 -9.34 -15.34
CA HIS A 465 5.29 -8.93 -15.97
C HIS A 465 5.28 -9.27 -17.46
N LEU A 466 4.08 -9.22 -18.04
CA LEU A 466 3.82 -9.41 -19.45
C LEU A 466 2.93 -8.27 -19.94
N VAL A 467 3.34 -7.61 -21.02
CA VAL A 467 2.54 -6.62 -21.75
C VAL A 467 2.18 -7.22 -23.10
N THR A 468 0.88 -7.32 -23.40
CA THR A 468 0.37 -7.87 -24.67
C THR A 468 -0.68 -6.96 -25.26
N THR A 469 -0.71 -6.86 -26.58
CA THR A 469 -1.70 -6.09 -27.34
C THR A 469 -2.61 -7.06 -28.11
N SER A 470 -3.92 -6.90 -27.97
CA SER A 470 -4.96 -7.62 -28.72
C SER A 470 -5.12 -7.04 -30.14
N ASP A 471 -5.66 -7.83 -31.08
CA ASP A 471 -5.98 -7.36 -32.44
C ASP A 471 -7.00 -6.20 -32.44
N SER A 472 -7.85 -6.13 -31.41
CA SER A 472 -8.79 -5.03 -31.18
C SER A 472 -8.14 -3.75 -30.65
N GLY A 473 -6.85 -3.80 -30.31
CA GLY A 473 -6.10 -2.74 -29.66
C GLY A 473 -6.12 -2.77 -28.12
N LEU A 474 -6.68 -3.80 -27.45
CA LEU A 474 -6.61 -3.89 -25.98
C LEU A 474 -5.18 -4.14 -25.51
N ILE A 475 -4.58 -3.21 -24.77
CA ILE A 475 -3.28 -3.43 -24.11
C ILE A 475 -3.54 -4.04 -22.74
N THR A 476 -2.91 -5.16 -22.44
CA THR A 476 -3.01 -5.83 -21.14
C THR A 476 -1.64 -5.88 -20.47
N CYS A 477 -1.57 -5.37 -19.24
CA CYS A 477 -0.41 -5.51 -18.37
C CYS A 477 -0.76 -6.46 -17.22
N SER A 478 -0.12 -7.62 -17.18
CA SER A 478 -0.39 -8.66 -16.18
C SER A 478 0.89 -9.18 -15.52
N GLY A 479 0.77 -9.68 -14.29
CA GLY A 479 1.91 -10.19 -13.52
C GLY A 479 2.70 -9.11 -12.80
N GLY A 480 4.00 -9.36 -12.66
CA GLY A 480 4.94 -8.48 -11.98
C GLY A 480 4.77 -8.40 -10.46
N LYS A 481 5.36 -7.35 -9.87
CA LYS A 481 5.48 -7.17 -8.42
C LYS A 481 5.32 -5.71 -8.03
N TRP A 482 5.01 -5.48 -6.75
CA TRP A 482 5.04 -4.13 -6.18
C TRP A 482 6.39 -3.44 -6.40
N THR A 483 7.53 -4.12 -6.23
CA THR A 483 8.86 -3.51 -6.44
C THR A 483 9.08 -2.97 -7.85
N THR A 484 8.45 -3.56 -8.87
CA THR A 484 8.69 -3.23 -10.29
C THR A 484 7.56 -2.41 -10.92
N TYR A 485 6.61 -1.91 -10.14
CA TYR A 485 5.40 -1.24 -10.67
C TYR A 485 5.70 -0.08 -11.62
N ARG A 486 6.73 0.72 -11.32
CA ARG A 486 7.13 1.88 -12.14
C ARG A 486 7.64 1.45 -13.52
N GLN A 487 8.48 0.40 -13.57
CA GLN A 487 8.95 -0.17 -14.82
C GLN A 487 7.80 -0.77 -15.64
N MET A 488 6.87 -1.48 -14.98
CA MET A 488 5.67 -2.00 -15.65
C MET A 488 4.85 -0.88 -16.29
N ALA A 489 4.70 0.24 -15.57
CA ALA A 489 4.00 1.41 -16.07
C ALA A 489 4.71 2.02 -17.28
N GLU A 490 6.02 2.25 -17.18
CA GLU A 490 6.85 2.80 -18.25
C GLU A 490 6.73 1.99 -19.55
N GLU A 491 6.90 0.66 -19.47
CA GLU A 491 6.81 -0.22 -20.62
C GLU A 491 5.39 -0.29 -21.22
N THR A 492 4.37 -0.23 -20.38
CA THR A 492 2.97 -0.27 -20.84
C THR A 492 2.57 1.03 -21.55
N VAL A 493 2.99 2.18 -21.03
CA VAL A 493 2.72 3.49 -21.66
C VAL A 493 3.52 3.65 -22.94
N ASP A 494 4.77 3.17 -22.99
CA ASP A 494 5.57 3.15 -24.21
C ASP A 494 4.91 2.35 -25.33
N GLU A 495 4.33 1.19 -24.99
CA GLU A 495 3.59 0.36 -25.95
C GLU A 495 2.29 1.06 -26.40
N ALA A 496 1.57 1.70 -25.48
CA ALA A 496 0.37 2.45 -25.79
C ALA A 496 0.64 3.64 -26.74
N ILE A 497 1.75 4.36 -26.53
CA ILE A 497 2.15 5.47 -27.42
C ILE A 497 2.43 4.94 -28.84
N LYS A 498 3.09 3.78 -28.97
CA LYS A 498 3.38 3.18 -30.28
C LYS A 498 2.13 2.69 -30.99
N GLU A 499 1.28 1.94 -30.30
CA GLU A 499 0.08 1.31 -30.87
C GLU A 499 -0.95 2.36 -31.30
N PHE A 500 -1.23 3.34 -30.44
CA PHE A 500 -2.26 4.36 -30.69
C PHE A 500 -1.72 5.64 -31.32
N LYS A 501 -0.40 5.71 -31.58
CA LYS A 501 0.29 6.88 -32.16
C LYS A 501 -0.01 8.18 -31.39
N LEU A 502 0.00 8.09 -30.06
CA LEU A 502 -0.30 9.23 -29.20
C LEU A 502 0.84 10.26 -29.26
N THR A 503 0.49 11.54 -29.18
CA THR A 503 1.47 12.63 -29.13
C THR A 503 1.70 13.01 -27.67
N THR A 504 2.88 12.74 -27.14
CA THR A 504 3.29 13.26 -25.84
C THR A 504 3.72 14.73 -25.96
N GLY A 505 3.64 15.47 -24.86
CA GLY A 505 3.99 16.88 -24.84
C GLY A 505 4.63 17.26 -23.51
N PRO A 506 5.56 18.23 -23.50
CA PRO A 506 6.11 18.74 -22.26
C PRO A 506 4.98 19.37 -21.44
N LEU A 507 5.03 19.21 -20.13
CA LEU A 507 4.16 19.92 -19.20
C LEU A 507 4.92 21.16 -18.71
N PRO A 508 4.69 22.35 -19.31
CA PRO A 508 5.48 23.54 -19.00
C PRO A 508 5.22 24.07 -17.58
N ASN A 509 4.02 23.85 -17.05
CA ASN A 509 3.60 24.29 -15.71
C ASN A 509 2.99 23.11 -14.94
N PRO A 510 3.80 22.14 -14.50
CA PRO A 510 3.29 21.04 -13.69
C PRO A 510 2.74 21.57 -12.35
N PRO A 511 1.74 20.89 -11.76
CA PRO A 511 1.21 21.26 -10.46
C PRO A 511 2.31 21.17 -9.40
N ARG A 512 2.42 22.19 -8.56
CA ARG A 512 3.36 22.19 -7.43
C ARG A 512 2.79 21.38 -6.29
N VAL A 513 3.15 20.11 -6.20
CA VAL A 513 2.58 19.16 -5.23
C VAL A 513 2.88 19.58 -3.78
N SER A 514 4.03 20.23 -3.54
CA SER A 514 4.39 20.81 -2.23
C SER A 514 3.53 22.03 -1.83
N GLY A 515 2.80 22.64 -2.77
CA GLY A 515 2.02 23.86 -2.52
C GLY A 515 2.86 25.12 -2.28
N SER A 516 4.18 25.06 -2.45
CA SER A 516 5.09 26.17 -2.15
C SER A 516 5.54 26.94 -3.39
N SER A 517 5.46 28.27 -3.35
CA SER A 517 6.07 29.12 -4.38
C SER A 517 7.60 29.21 -4.25
N ARG A 518 8.14 28.89 -3.08
CA ARG A 518 9.54 29.15 -2.68
C ARG A 518 10.54 28.13 -3.21
N PHE A 519 10.09 26.93 -3.56
CA PHE A 519 10.93 25.86 -4.09
C PHE A 519 10.33 25.36 -5.41
N ASN A 520 11.19 25.06 -6.38
CA ASN A 520 10.76 24.35 -7.58
C ASN A 520 10.97 22.86 -7.33
N ASP A 521 9.89 22.17 -6.98
CA ASP A 521 9.83 20.73 -6.73
C ASP A 521 9.41 19.93 -7.97
N ALA A 522 9.09 20.61 -9.07
CA ALA A 522 8.68 19.97 -10.29
C ALA A 522 9.84 19.23 -10.96
N ALA A 523 9.65 17.93 -11.19
CA ALA A 523 10.48 17.19 -12.13
C ALA A 523 10.45 17.87 -13.52
N THR A 524 11.54 17.82 -14.25
CA THR A 524 11.59 18.33 -15.63
C THR A 524 10.83 17.38 -16.54
N LEU A 525 9.57 17.71 -16.86
CA LEU A 525 8.68 16.87 -17.68
C LEU A 525 8.76 17.31 -19.16
N ASP A 526 9.60 16.63 -19.92
CA ASP A 526 9.87 16.89 -21.35
C ASP A 526 8.97 16.07 -22.30
N GLY A 527 8.07 15.24 -21.75
CA GLY A 527 7.24 14.29 -22.50
C GLY A 527 7.80 12.87 -22.56
N SER A 528 8.97 12.61 -21.95
CA SER A 528 9.52 11.28 -21.70
C SER A 528 9.18 10.75 -20.30
N CYS A 529 9.48 9.48 -20.02
CA CYS A 529 9.28 8.90 -18.69
C CYS A 529 10.26 9.52 -17.67
N GLN A 530 9.74 10.37 -16.78
CA GLN A 530 10.51 10.99 -15.69
C GLN A 530 9.96 10.61 -14.30
N THR A 531 9.16 9.54 -14.23
CA THR A 531 8.50 9.07 -13.01
C THR A 531 9.46 8.74 -11.86
N HIS A 532 10.73 8.45 -12.17
CA HIS A 532 11.78 8.22 -11.18
C HIS A 532 12.15 9.48 -10.36
N GLN A 533 11.81 10.68 -10.84
CA GLN A 533 12.05 11.96 -10.15
C GLN A 533 10.76 12.54 -9.54
N VAL A 534 9.60 12.01 -9.90
CA VAL A 534 8.30 12.52 -9.44
C VAL A 534 8.04 12.03 -8.02
N ARG A 535 8.17 12.94 -7.05
CA ARG A 535 7.82 12.67 -5.66
C ARG A 535 6.30 12.59 -5.49
N LEU A 536 5.85 11.67 -4.65
CA LEU A 536 4.42 11.48 -4.40
C LEU A 536 3.87 12.52 -3.43
N VAL A 537 2.54 12.66 -3.38
CA VAL A 537 1.84 13.40 -2.32
C VAL A 537 2.33 12.93 -0.95
N GLY A 538 2.60 13.87 -0.03
CA GLY A 538 3.16 13.59 1.29
C GLY A 538 4.69 13.64 1.36
N ALA A 539 5.40 13.41 0.26
CA ALA A 539 6.86 13.25 0.27
C ALA A 539 7.65 14.58 0.34
N HIS A 540 7.07 15.71 -0.03
CA HIS A 540 7.81 16.93 -0.31
C HIS A 540 8.26 17.64 0.98
N GLY A 541 7.39 17.67 1.99
CA GLY A 541 7.67 18.27 3.30
C GLY A 541 7.96 17.28 4.41
N TRP A 542 8.20 16.01 4.08
CA TRP A 542 8.47 15.01 5.11
C TRP A 542 9.88 15.16 5.69
N SER A 543 9.96 15.04 7.02
CA SER A 543 11.22 14.89 7.73
C SER A 543 11.00 13.97 8.93
N LYS A 544 12.07 13.33 9.41
CA LYS A 544 12.02 12.47 10.61
C LYS A 544 11.60 13.21 11.89
N THR A 545 11.65 14.54 11.88
CA THR A 545 11.29 15.40 13.01
C THR A 545 9.92 16.06 12.85
N LEU A 546 9.20 15.81 11.76
CA LEU A 546 7.90 16.44 11.47
C LEU A 546 6.88 16.23 12.60
N PHE A 547 6.86 15.04 13.22
CA PHE A 547 5.97 14.74 14.34
C PHE A 547 6.11 15.73 15.51
N ILE A 548 7.31 16.26 15.76
CA ILE A 548 7.57 17.22 16.83
C ILE A 548 6.80 18.52 16.56
N ASN A 549 6.80 18.99 15.32
CA ASN A 549 6.09 20.20 14.92
C ASN A 549 4.57 19.99 15.05
N LEU A 550 4.05 18.83 14.67
CA LEU A 550 2.62 18.52 14.81
C LEU A 550 2.18 18.56 16.29
N ILE A 551 3.00 17.99 17.20
CA ILE A 551 2.74 18.04 18.65
C ILE A 551 2.76 19.47 19.17
N GLN A 552 3.78 20.26 18.80
CA GLN A 552 3.95 21.63 19.30
C GLN A 552 2.84 22.58 18.86
N HIS A 553 2.29 22.38 17.66
CA HIS A 553 1.25 23.28 17.11
C HIS A 553 -0.19 22.82 17.42
N TYR A 554 -0.47 21.51 17.41
CA TYR A 554 -1.83 21.00 17.57
C TYR A 554 -2.08 20.29 18.90
N GLY A 555 -1.04 20.03 19.71
CA GLY A 555 -1.18 19.34 20.99
C GLY A 555 -1.68 17.90 20.86
N ILE A 556 -1.35 17.23 19.75
CA ILE A 556 -1.68 15.82 19.52
C ILE A 556 -0.72 14.89 20.27
N GLU A 557 -1.17 13.66 20.53
CA GLU A 557 -0.36 12.65 21.21
C GLU A 557 0.87 12.23 20.39
N THR A 558 1.98 11.88 21.05
CA THR A 558 3.24 11.53 20.39
C THR A 558 3.11 10.37 19.41
N GLU A 559 2.43 9.29 19.81
CA GLU A 559 2.25 8.10 18.97
C GLU A 559 1.42 8.43 17.73
N VAL A 560 0.34 9.20 17.90
CA VAL A 560 -0.50 9.71 16.81
C VAL A 560 0.31 10.61 15.87
N ALA A 561 1.11 11.53 16.42
CA ALA A 561 1.93 12.43 15.61
C ALA A 561 2.96 11.69 14.75
N GLN A 562 3.59 10.65 15.31
CA GLN A 562 4.51 9.78 14.57
C GLN A 562 3.79 9.04 13.45
N HIS A 563 2.65 8.41 13.77
CA HIS A 563 1.81 7.72 12.78
C HIS A 563 1.36 8.65 11.64
N LEU A 564 0.89 9.85 11.96
CA LEU A 564 0.46 10.82 10.95
C LEU A 564 1.63 11.26 10.06
N ALA A 565 2.79 11.54 10.64
CA ALA A 565 3.98 11.94 9.89
C ALA A 565 4.49 10.81 8.96
N GLU A 566 4.42 9.56 9.38
CA GLU A 566 4.80 8.39 8.58
C GLU A 566 3.76 8.07 7.49
N SER A 567 2.46 8.15 7.81
CA SER A 567 1.39 7.72 6.90
C SER A 567 0.93 8.78 5.89
N TYR A 568 1.07 10.07 6.23
CA TYR A 568 0.59 11.20 5.42
C TYR A 568 1.70 12.16 5.01
N GLY A 569 2.89 12.07 5.61
CA GLY A 569 4.00 12.97 5.31
C GLY A 569 3.63 14.43 5.54
N ASP A 570 3.86 15.30 4.56
CA ASP A 570 3.47 16.70 4.63
C ASP A 570 1.95 16.95 4.74
N ARG A 571 1.11 16.01 4.31
CA ARG A 571 -0.34 16.12 4.46
C ARG A 571 -0.81 15.91 5.90
N ALA A 572 0.07 15.44 6.79
CA ALA A 572 -0.22 15.34 8.22
C ALA A 572 -0.65 16.69 8.84
N TRP A 573 -0.21 17.82 8.28
CA TRP A 573 -0.66 19.15 8.68
C TRP A 573 -2.17 19.35 8.46
N GLN A 574 -2.70 18.90 7.32
CA GLN A 574 -4.13 18.97 7.02
C GLN A 574 -4.92 17.97 7.86
N VAL A 575 -4.40 16.75 8.04
CA VAL A 575 -5.05 15.74 8.88
C VAL A 575 -5.17 16.22 10.32
N ALA A 576 -4.10 16.77 10.89
CA ALA A 576 -4.10 17.32 12.25
C ALA A 576 -5.03 18.55 12.38
N ALA A 577 -5.16 19.37 11.33
CA ALA A 577 -6.12 20.47 11.30
C ALA A 577 -7.58 19.99 11.34
N LEU A 578 -7.86 18.85 10.72
CA LEU A 578 -9.20 18.23 10.66
C LEU A 578 -9.58 17.45 11.92
N CYS A 579 -8.63 17.19 12.82
CA CYS A 579 -8.90 16.57 14.12
C CYS A 579 -9.78 17.48 15.00
N ALA A 580 -10.82 16.89 15.60
CA ALA A 580 -11.68 17.59 16.54
C ALA A 580 -10.91 17.95 17.83
N PRO A 581 -11.22 19.10 18.46
CA PRO A 581 -10.69 19.42 19.77
C PRO A 581 -11.17 18.41 20.82
N THR A 582 -10.27 18.03 21.70
CA THR A 582 -10.56 17.25 22.89
C THR A 582 -10.65 18.23 24.06
N GLU A 583 -11.73 18.19 24.85
CA GLU A 583 -11.88 19.01 26.07
C GLU A 583 -10.95 18.52 27.22
N GLN A 584 -9.82 17.91 26.87
CA GLN A 584 -8.85 17.33 27.78
C GLN A 584 -7.59 18.18 27.83
N ARG A 585 -6.80 18.03 28.90
CA ARG A 585 -5.49 18.71 29.01
C ARG A 585 -4.53 18.26 27.91
N PHE A 586 -4.51 16.96 27.62
CA PHE A 586 -3.70 16.35 26.58
C PHE A 586 -4.29 14.97 26.23
N PRO A 587 -4.44 14.62 24.94
CA PRO A 587 -4.23 15.48 23.78
C PRO A 587 -5.21 16.67 23.78
N VAL A 588 -4.91 17.72 23.02
CA VAL A 588 -5.76 18.93 22.83
C VAL A 588 -6.67 18.77 21.60
N ARG A 589 -6.26 17.94 20.64
CA ARG A 589 -7.02 17.57 19.44
C ARG A 589 -6.76 16.11 19.09
N GLY A 590 -7.70 15.52 18.35
CA GLY A 590 -7.57 14.17 17.80
C GLY A 590 -8.15 13.15 18.76
N THR A 591 -9.40 12.75 18.51
CA THR A 591 -10.02 11.66 19.26
C THR A 591 -9.67 10.34 18.59
N ARG A 592 -9.10 9.41 19.36
CA ARG A 592 -8.76 8.08 18.83
C ARG A 592 -10.03 7.32 18.42
N ILE A 593 -10.04 6.73 17.23
CA ILE A 593 -11.15 5.88 16.76
C ILE A 593 -11.12 4.50 17.44
N SER A 594 -9.92 4.00 17.76
CA SER A 594 -9.67 2.78 18.52
C SER A 594 -8.70 3.10 19.65
N GLU A 595 -8.96 2.59 20.85
CA GLU A 595 -8.10 2.87 22.02
C GLU A 595 -6.69 2.28 21.86
N LEU A 596 -6.60 1.11 21.20
CA LEU A 596 -5.38 0.34 21.06
C LEU A 596 -4.43 0.86 19.97
N TYR A 597 -4.92 1.66 19.03
CA TYR A 597 -4.17 2.08 17.84
C TYR A 597 -4.20 3.60 17.67
N PRO A 598 -3.13 4.21 17.12
CA PRO A 598 -2.98 5.66 17.04
C PRO A 598 -3.79 6.31 15.89
N PHE A 599 -4.96 5.75 15.56
CA PHE A 599 -5.83 6.26 14.50
C PHE A 599 -6.81 7.29 15.06
N VAL A 600 -7.01 8.41 14.36
CA VAL A 600 -7.82 9.55 14.84
C VAL A 600 -8.94 9.96 13.90
N ASP A 601 -9.92 10.68 14.43
CA ASP A 601 -11.07 11.21 13.70
C ASP A 601 -10.70 12.09 12.48
N GLY A 602 -9.60 12.84 12.57
CA GLY A 602 -9.09 13.65 11.46
C GLY A 602 -8.70 12.83 10.22
N GLU A 603 -8.21 11.59 10.40
CA GLU A 603 -7.86 10.71 9.27
C GLU A 603 -9.11 10.28 8.49
N VAL A 604 -10.22 10.05 9.19
CA VAL A 604 -11.51 9.68 8.56
C VAL A 604 -12.01 10.83 7.70
N ARG A 605 -12.01 12.06 8.24
CA ARG A 605 -12.42 13.26 7.48
C ARG A 605 -11.50 13.52 6.30
N TYR A 606 -10.19 13.37 6.48
CA TYR A 606 -9.22 13.54 5.39
C TYR A 606 -9.42 12.51 4.29
N ALA A 607 -9.64 11.24 4.65
CA ALA A 607 -9.90 10.16 3.71
C ALA A 607 -11.10 10.44 2.80
N MET A 608 -12.19 10.97 3.37
CA MET A 608 -13.39 11.34 2.63
C MET A 608 -13.15 12.53 1.69
N ARG A 609 -12.54 13.60 2.20
CA ARG A 609 -12.40 14.87 1.49
C ARG A 609 -11.30 14.88 0.43
N HIS A 610 -10.22 14.13 0.65
CA HIS A 610 -9.00 14.23 -0.17
C HIS A 610 -8.53 12.91 -0.78
N GLU A 611 -9.09 11.76 -0.38
CA GLU A 611 -8.65 10.44 -0.86
C GLU A 611 -9.80 9.57 -1.40
N TYR A 612 -10.96 10.19 -1.66
CA TYR A 612 -12.16 9.55 -2.24
C TYR A 612 -12.64 8.31 -1.48
N ALA A 613 -12.57 8.29 -0.16
CA ALA A 613 -13.16 7.19 0.62
C ALA A 613 -14.69 7.29 0.61
N GLU A 614 -15.36 6.27 0.05
CA GLU A 614 -16.83 6.26 -0.15
C GLU A 614 -17.54 5.18 0.69
N THR A 615 -16.79 4.23 1.23
CA THR A 615 -17.31 3.17 2.13
C THR A 615 -16.55 3.13 3.46
N ALA A 616 -17.17 2.58 4.50
CA ALA A 616 -16.52 2.39 5.80
C ALA A 616 -15.29 1.46 5.69
N VAL A 617 -15.35 0.51 4.77
CA VAL A 617 -14.29 -0.44 4.45
C VAL A 617 -13.05 0.26 3.86
N ASP A 618 -13.24 1.33 3.10
CA ASP A 618 -12.13 2.12 2.53
C ASP A 618 -11.30 2.74 3.66
N VAL A 619 -11.96 3.28 4.68
CA VAL A 619 -11.32 3.91 5.84
C VAL A 619 -10.63 2.88 6.72
N ILE A 620 -11.35 1.87 7.23
CA ILE A 620 -10.82 0.95 8.24
C ILE A 620 -9.75 0.00 7.68
N ALA A 621 -9.79 -0.31 6.39
CA ALA A 621 -8.90 -1.31 5.81
C ALA A 621 -7.83 -0.72 4.88
N ARG A 622 -8.10 0.35 4.13
CA ARG A 622 -7.12 0.92 3.18
C ARG A 622 -6.42 2.18 3.70
N ARG A 623 -7.15 3.11 4.31
CA ARG A 623 -6.57 4.38 4.78
C ARG A 623 -5.89 4.23 6.15
N THR A 624 -6.56 3.63 7.13
CA THR A 624 -5.98 3.42 8.47
C THR A 624 -5.26 2.07 8.61
N ARG A 625 -5.69 1.04 7.86
CA ARG A 625 -5.19 -0.35 7.96
C ARG A 625 -5.59 -1.10 9.24
N LEU A 626 -6.48 -0.54 10.07
CA LEU A 626 -6.94 -1.17 11.30
C LEU A 626 -7.47 -2.59 11.10
N ALA A 627 -8.21 -2.85 10.02
CA ALA A 627 -8.72 -4.19 9.69
C ALA A 627 -7.59 -5.22 9.41
N PHE A 628 -6.42 -4.75 8.95
CA PHE A 628 -5.24 -5.60 8.75
C PHE A 628 -4.45 -5.80 10.03
N LEU A 629 -4.56 -4.89 11.00
CA LEU A 629 -3.82 -4.98 12.27
C LEU A 629 -4.58 -5.80 13.30
N ASN A 630 -5.89 -5.57 13.44
CA ASN A 630 -6.74 -6.24 14.40
C ASN A 630 -8.21 -6.15 13.95
N ALA A 631 -8.77 -7.29 13.54
CA ALA A 631 -10.14 -7.35 13.04
C ALA A 631 -11.20 -7.04 14.11
N GLN A 632 -10.92 -7.34 15.38
CA GLN A 632 -11.83 -7.05 16.50
C GLN A 632 -11.82 -5.56 16.85
N ALA A 633 -10.63 -4.95 16.94
CA ALA A 633 -10.51 -3.50 17.15
C ALA A 633 -11.12 -2.70 15.98
N ALA A 634 -11.05 -3.24 14.75
CA ALA A 634 -11.75 -2.66 13.60
C ALA A 634 -13.28 -2.73 13.74
N LEU A 635 -13.81 -3.85 14.26
CA LEU A 635 -15.24 -3.99 14.55
C LEU A 635 -15.70 -2.99 15.63
N GLU A 636 -14.91 -2.79 16.68
CA GLU A 636 -15.19 -1.80 17.75
C GLU A 636 -15.17 -0.35 17.26
N ALA A 637 -14.27 -0.03 16.33
CA ALA A 637 -14.18 1.31 15.74
C ALA A 637 -15.26 1.57 14.69
N LEU A 638 -15.87 0.53 14.12
CA LEU A 638 -16.78 0.62 12.97
C LEU A 638 -17.98 1.55 13.18
N PRO A 639 -18.72 1.52 14.32
CA PRO A 639 -19.84 2.44 14.54
C PRO A 639 -19.41 3.92 14.46
N LYS A 640 -18.30 4.27 15.12
CA LYS A 640 -17.77 5.65 15.11
C LYS A 640 -17.39 6.11 13.70
N VAL A 641 -16.78 5.22 12.91
CA VAL A 641 -16.42 5.52 11.50
C VAL A 641 -17.67 5.75 10.67
N ILE A 642 -18.67 4.88 10.76
CA ILE A 642 -19.94 5.01 10.01
C ILE A 642 -20.66 6.30 10.40
N ASP A 643 -20.66 6.69 11.67
CA ASP A 643 -21.31 7.93 12.12
C ASP A 643 -20.64 9.18 11.57
N MET A 644 -19.31 9.24 11.60
CA MET A 644 -18.55 10.34 10.99
C MET A 644 -18.81 10.40 9.48
N MET A 645 -18.82 9.25 8.80
CA MET A 645 -19.11 9.22 7.37
C MET A 645 -20.55 9.62 7.05
N THR A 646 -21.49 9.25 7.92
CA THR A 646 -22.90 9.60 7.81
C THR A 646 -23.11 11.09 7.97
N GLU A 647 -22.43 11.74 8.92
CA GLU A 647 -22.53 13.17 9.14
C GLU A 647 -22.09 13.96 7.90
N GLU A 648 -20.97 13.56 7.31
CA GLU A 648 -20.36 14.26 6.18
C GLU A 648 -21.09 13.98 4.85
N TYR A 649 -21.44 12.72 4.55
CA TYR A 649 -22.16 12.35 3.32
C TYR A 649 -23.69 12.35 3.45
N LYS A 650 -24.23 12.61 4.64
CA LYS A 650 -25.67 12.65 4.94
C LYS A 650 -26.39 11.35 4.55
N TRP A 651 -25.80 10.21 4.90
CA TRP A 651 -26.33 8.89 4.56
C TRP A 651 -27.70 8.59 5.21
N SER A 652 -28.59 7.98 4.43
CA SER A 652 -29.85 7.43 4.94
C SER A 652 -29.61 6.26 5.90
N LYS A 653 -30.61 5.93 6.73
CA LYS A 653 -30.49 4.78 7.63
C LYS A 653 -30.27 3.46 6.88
N SER A 654 -30.92 3.28 5.73
CA SER A 654 -30.71 2.11 4.88
C SER A 654 -29.28 2.01 4.35
N ARG A 655 -28.64 3.15 4.01
CA ARG A 655 -27.24 3.19 3.57
C ARG A 655 -26.30 2.82 4.72
N GLN A 656 -26.54 3.35 5.92
CA GLN A 656 -25.77 2.99 7.13
C GLN A 656 -25.84 1.50 7.44
N ASP A 657 -27.03 0.89 7.37
CA ASP A 657 -27.22 -0.53 7.65
C ASP A 657 -26.55 -1.42 6.59
N LYS A 658 -26.51 -0.96 5.33
CA LYS A 658 -25.75 -1.63 4.26
C LYS A 658 -24.25 -1.58 4.55
N GLU A 659 -23.72 -0.38 4.85
CA GLU A 659 -22.30 -0.20 5.19
C GLU A 659 -21.88 -1.04 6.39
N TRP A 660 -22.73 -1.15 7.42
CA TRP A 660 -22.50 -2.06 8.54
C TRP A 660 -22.34 -3.51 8.09
N LYS A 661 -23.30 -4.03 7.32
CA LYS A 661 -23.31 -5.43 6.86
C LYS A 661 -22.10 -5.73 5.97
N ASP A 662 -21.83 -4.87 5.00
CA ASP A 662 -20.74 -5.04 4.05
C ASP A 662 -19.37 -4.97 4.77
N ALA A 663 -19.22 -4.08 5.76
CA ALA A 663 -18.01 -3.98 6.56
C ALA A 663 -17.80 -5.18 7.49
N VAL A 664 -18.83 -5.66 8.17
CA VAL A 664 -18.74 -6.87 9.02
C VAL A 664 -18.40 -8.10 8.18
N GLN A 665 -19.02 -8.25 7.00
CA GLN A 665 -18.68 -9.32 6.07
C GLN A 665 -17.22 -9.23 5.60
N TYR A 666 -16.74 -8.03 5.28
CA TYR A 666 -15.33 -7.81 4.94
C TYR A 666 -14.39 -8.20 6.10
N LEU A 667 -14.71 -7.84 7.34
CA LEU A 667 -13.93 -8.23 8.52
C LEU A 667 -13.87 -9.76 8.70
N GLY A 668 -14.91 -10.49 8.28
CA GLY A 668 -14.87 -11.95 8.19
C GLY A 668 -13.75 -12.48 7.29
N SER A 669 -13.48 -11.80 6.17
CA SER A 669 -12.33 -12.14 5.31
C SER A 669 -10.97 -11.77 5.91
N MET A 670 -10.96 -10.94 6.97
CA MET A 670 -9.78 -10.49 7.71
C MET A 670 -9.52 -11.32 8.98
N GLY A 671 -10.20 -12.47 9.14
CA GLY A 671 -10.00 -13.39 10.26
C GLY A 671 -10.87 -13.10 11.49
N LEU A 672 -11.91 -12.28 11.36
CA LEU A 672 -12.87 -12.06 12.45
C LEU A 672 -13.58 -13.39 12.81
N PRO A 673 -13.64 -13.78 14.10
CA PRO A 673 -14.28 -15.02 14.51
C PRO A 673 -15.76 -15.10 14.10
N LYS A 674 -16.22 -16.30 13.71
CA LYS A 674 -17.59 -16.51 13.23
C LYS A 674 -18.66 -16.05 14.21
N GLY A 675 -18.44 -16.22 15.52
CA GLY A 675 -19.36 -15.77 16.57
C GLY A 675 -19.52 -14.25 16.64
N LYS A 676 -18.54 -13.48 16.12
CA LYS A 676 -18.57 -12.01 16.11
C LYS A 676 -19.20 -11.43 14.84
N LEU A 677 -19.38 -12.24 13.79
CA LEU A 677 -20.02 -11.80 12.53
C LEU A 677 -21.52 -11.52 12.67
N SER A 678 -22.18 -12.10 13.66
CA SER A 678 -23.60 -11.90 13.94
C SER A 678 -23.89 -10.72 14.88
N LEU A 679 -22.85 -10.05 15.39
CA LEU A 679 -23.03 -8.94 16.32
C LEU A 679 -23.71 -7.75 15.64
N THR A 680 -24.70 -7.19 16.32
CA THR A 680 -25.36 -5.98 15.85
C THR A 680 -24.55 -4.74 16.22
N ARG A 681 -24.83 -3.62 15.56
CA ARG A 681 -24.23 -2.33 15.91
C ARG A 681 -24.43 -1.97 17.39
N SER A 682 -25.62 -2.19 17.92
CA SER A 682 -25.93 -1.94 19.34
C SER A 682 -25.13 -2.85 20.28
N ASP A 683 -24.87 -4.09 19.89
CA ASP A 683 -24.02 -4.99 20.67
C ASP A 683 -22.60 -4.46 20.78
N VAL A 684 -22.04 -3.95 19.69
CA VAL A 684 -20.70 -3.35 19.65
C VAL A 684 -20.63 -2.09 20.51
N GLU A 685 -21.60 -1.18 20.37
CA GLU A 685 -21.67 0.05 21.16
C GLU A 685 -21.83 -0.25 22.67
N SER A 686 -22.48 -1.36 23.03
CA SER A 686 -22.58 -1.83 24.43
C SER A 686 -21.33 -2.52 24.97
N GLY A 687 -20.25 -2.60 24.17
CA GLY A 687 -18.97 -3.20 24.54
C GLY A 687 -18.97 -4.73 24.53
N LYS A 688 -19.92 -5.39 23.85
CA LYS A 688 -19.96 -6.87 23.79
C LYS A 688 -18.80 -7.47 22.99
N VAL A 689 -18.11 -6.72 22.12
CA VAL A 689 -16.97 -7.24 21.34
C VAL A 689 -15.81 -7.67 22.24
N GLY A 690 -15.53 -6.90 23.29
CA GLY A 690 -14.50 -7.18 24.28
C GLY A 690 -14.92 -8.16 25.39
N LYS A 691 -16.18 -8.62 25.41
CA LYS A 691 -16.63 -9.63 26.36
C LYS A 691 -16.32 -11.01 25.82
N TYR A 692 -15.38 -11.69 26.45
CA TYR A 692 -15.06 -13.09 26.15
C TYR A 692 -16.18 -14.01 26.64
N THR A 693 -16.60 -14.95 25.80
CA THR A 693 -17.27 -16.16 26.31
C THR A 693 -16.28 -16.93 27.20
N ASP A 694 -16.77 -17.75 28.13
CA ASP A 694 -15.88 -18.54 29.01
C ASP A 694 -14.94 -19.46 28.20
N GLU A 695 -15.40 -19.92 27.04
CA GLU A 695 -14.63 -20.72 26.08
C GLU A 695 -13.50 -19.93 25.39
N GLU A 696 -13.68 -18.63 25.18
CA GLU A 696 -12.70 -17.76 24.53
C GLU A 696 -11.62 -17.25 25.51
N TYR A 697 -11.90 -17.19 26.81
CA TYR A 697 -10.93 -16.66 27.80
C TYR A 697 -9.61 -17.42 27.81
N ASN A 698 -9.67 -18.75 27.67
CA ASN A 698 -8.51 -19.64 27.61
C ASN A 698 -7.66 -19.45 26.35
N LEU A 699 -8.18 -18.74 25.33
CA LEU A 699 -7.40 -18.34 24.15
C LEU A 699 -6.47 -17.16 24.47
N TYR A 700 -6.85 -16.28 25.40
CA TYR A 700 -6.14 -15.02 25.71
C TYR A 700 -5.33 -15.09 27.01
N ALA A 701 -5.72 -15.93 27.98
CA ALA A 701 -5.01 -16.10 29.25
C ALA A 701 -4.60 -17.57 29.48
N ARG A 702 -3.52 -17.79 30.24
CA ARG A 702 -3.05 -19.13 30.64
C ARG A 702 -3.64 -19.63 31.97
N HIS A 703 -4.31 -18.74 32.69
CA HIS A 703 -4.91 -19.01 33.98
C HIS A 703 -6.42 -18.93 33.82
N ASP A 704 -7.15 -19.58 34.72
CA ASP A 704 -8.59 -19.37 34.82
C ASP A 704 -8.89 -17.90 35.10
N LYS A 705 -10.11 -17.44 34.77
CA LYS A 705 -10.54 -16.08 35.10
C LYS A 705 -10.21 -15.84 36.58
N PRO A 706 -9.62 -14.67 36.93
CA PRO A 706 -9.35 -14.36 38.32
C PRO A 706 -10.66 -14.61 39.09
N GLN A 707 -10.59 -15.47 40.10
CA GLN A 707 -11.74 -15.78 40.96
C GLN A 707 -12.08 -14.53 41.75
N GLU A 708 -12.96 -13.73 41.15
CA GLU A 708 -13.60 -12.54 41.72
C GLU A 708 -12.61 -11.45 42.20
N PRO A 709 -13.03 -10.17 42.24
CA PRO A 709 -12.20 -9.15 42.89
C PRO A 709 -11.96 -9.56 44.35
N LEU A 710 -10.75 -9.33 44.87
CA LEU A 710 -10.50 -9.45 46.31
C LEU A 710 -11.54 -8.61 47.06
N GLU A 711 -11.94 -9.00 48.26
CA GLU A 711 -12.90 -8.21 49.04
C GLU A 711 -12.36 -6.79 49.31
N THR A 712 -11.04 -6.64 49.41
CA THR A 712 -10.34 -5.35 49.49
C THR A 712 -10.48 -4.46 48.25
N ASP A 713 -10.76 -5.07 47.09
CA ASP A 713 -10.92 -4.41 45.80
C ASP A 713 -12.40 -4.21 45.44
N SER A 714 -13.31 -4.74 46.26
CA SER A 714 -14.76 -4.56 46.09
C SER A 714 -15.18 -3.14 46.40
N LYS A 715 -16.03 -2.57 45.54
CA LYS A 715 -16.72 -1.30 45.83
C LYS A 715 -17.93 -1.50 46.76
N PHE A 716 -18.27 -2.75 47.09
CA PHE A 716 -19.35 -3.12 47.98
C PHE A 716 -18.83 -3.28 49.40
N ALA A 717 -19.70 -3.06 50.39
CA ALA A 717 -19.36 -3.32 51.78
C ALA A 717 -19.07 -4.82 52.02
N HIS A 718 -18.28 -5.12 53.04
CA HIS A 718 -17.92 -6.49 53.43
C HIS A 718 -19.18 -7.37 53.55
N GLY A 719 -19.23 -8.47 52.80
CA GLY A 719 -20.39 -9.39 52.77
C GLY A 719 -21.58 -8.96 51.89
N GLU A 720 -21.51 -7.82 51.19
CA GLU A 720 -22.55 -7.36 50.25
C GLU A 720 -22.14 -7.48 48.78
N ASN A 721 -20.96 -8.03 48.48
CA ASN A 721 -20.52 -8.22 47.11
C ASN A 721 -21.26 -9.39 46.45
N PRO A 722 -22.13 -9.16 45.45
CA PRO A 722 -22.88 -10.24 44.79
C PRO A 722 -21.99 -11.17 43.94
N THR A 723 -20.72 -10.81 43.78
CA THR A 723 -19.69 -11.62 43.11
C THR A 723 -18.58 -12.00 44.08
N ILE A 724 -18.85 -12.28 45.36
CA ILE A 724 -17.94 -13.01 46.25
C ILE A 724 -18.81 -13.91 47.13
N GLU A 725 -18.81 -15.23 46.87
CA GLU A 725 -19.48 -16.16 47.80
C GLU A 725 -18.74 -16.21 49.14
N ALA A 726 -19.49 -16.32 50.24
CA ALA A 726 -18.96 -16.22 51.61
C ALA A 726 -17.91 -17.31 51.95
N ASP A 727 -17.81 -18.37 51.14
CA ASP A 727 -16.89 -19.49 51.28
C ASP A 727 -15.71 -19.46 50.27
N SER A 728 -15.57 -18.37 49.51
CA SER A 728 -14.49 -18.22 48.52
C SER A 728 -13.12 -18.48 49.15
N PRO A 729 -12.29 -19.37 48.55
CA PRO A 729 -10.96 -19.70 49.06
C PRO A 729 -9.99 -18.51 49.01
N VAL A 730 -10.34 -17.43 48.32
CA VAL A 730 -9.57 -16.18 48.27
C VAL A 730 -9.77 -15.31 49.53
N ASN A 731 -10.80 -15.59 50.33
CA ASN A 731 -11.09 -14.93 51.62
C ASN A 731 -10.52 -15.66 52.86
N LYS A 732 -9.76 -16.76 52.67
CA LYS A 732 -9.07 -17.50 53.74
C LYS A 732 -7.58 -17.25 53.70
#